data_AF-A0A971GKJ9-F1
#
_entry.id   AF-A0A971GKJ9-F1
#
_cell.length_a   1.000
_cell.length_b   1.000
_cell.length_c   1.000
_cell.angle_alpha   90.00
_cell.angle_beta   90.00
_cell.angle_gamma   90.00
#
_symmetry.space_group_name_H-M   'P 1'
#
loop_
_entity.id
_entity.type
_entity.pdbx_description
1 polymer ?
#
loop_
_entity_poly.entity_id
_entity_poly.type
_entity_poly.pdbx_seq_one_letter_code
_entity_poly.pdbx_strand_id
1 'polypeptide(L)'
;MGALLTSYFRHIRGEEEGFPWTLLSPLGWLAGTCSRARNFSYDHGLSISREMPVPVISVGNITHGGTNKTPFVEMLARMFMDAGLRPGIVMRGYGRKEKDCLLAQECEPRRDLLGDEALLLSGRLGGVPIAVSADRAGGVLRLAEEGVDLAIADDGFQHRKMGRDVDVALIDATCPFGNGRLMPAGMLRESPRSLIRAHLVVITKADQVPPERVEEITDMIKEISGRSPFLSSLALAGWSRFLGPREGLRDSGMPGLPVAAFSAIGNPVSFGSFLEKLGFPTIFHEAFRDHHIFSEEELDVICRRVISSGARSLVCTEKDIFNLPQEWSPPLPVYVPRVRAVLGDERSFISALSHYLQPKVVVSSNGHGEDAIGSLLAERLKKKFPLSDVSGFPIVGRGQEYRSRGISVLSPPSETPSGGVVKYRLRDLVRDIRSGLLRHIGAQAEAWSGLRGKVRTVICVGDVYLFLHTLWGQGAMPVLLATAKSVRLHGHWGLEKHLIRLRCRRVFTRDPETARELSERKADAVYRGNPIMDLASDTIKRSEGKRPFRVLLLPGSRERAYEDLVLLLEAAAEIAKEEDCRFEMVVASTLDRKRLLGKVPSWMGVNGDLIRHDKGGPEVRLFFGEVSEAASRSDILVGLGGTANQICAGMGVPVVSIDEKGKRVQKKLLGEAESLVPAKPALLAREVLSILGDPVLRESMSRAGRERMGHGGAVDALVEYASEVLGWAKRHDVFRTFSDFAETKGDLAN
;
A
#
# COMPACT_ATOMS: atom_id res chain seq x y z
N MET A 1 30.97 -26.57 24.53
CA MET A 1 30.95 -25.35 23.68
C MET A 1 32.24 -24.58 23.93
N GLY A 2 33.06 -24.28 22.91
CA GLY A 2 34.44 -23.78 23.12
C GLY A 2 34.51 -22.36 23.70
N ALA A 3 35.51 -22.09 24.55
CA ALA A 3 35.71 -20.81 25.26
C ALA A 3 35.69 -19.58 24.34
N LEU A 4 36.19 -19.71 23.10
CA LEU A 4 36.16 -18.67 22.06
C LEU A 4 34.74 -18.26 21.65
N LEU A 5 33.83 -19.22 21.43
CA LEU A 5 32.44 -18.93 21.07
C LEU A 5 31.72 -18.21 22.22
N THR A 6 31.94 -18.65 23.45
CA THR A 6 31.38 -18.00 24.64
C THR A 6 31.89 -16.56 24.76
N SER A 7 33.20 -16.33 24.59
CA SER A 7 33.79 -14.99 24.59
C SER A 7 33.21 -14.10 23.48
N TYR A 8 33.03 -14.63 22.26
CA TYR A 8 32.39 -13.91 21.18
C TYR A 8 30.93 -13.53 21.50
N PHE A 9 30.15 -14.46 22.07
CA PHE A 9 28.76 -14.19 22.46
C PHE A 9 28.66 -13.10 23.53
N ARG A 10 29.54 -13.09 24.54
CA ARG A 10 29.62 -12.01 25.54
C ARG A 10 29.94 -10.68 24.88
N HIS A 11 30.89 -10.67 23.94
CA HIS A 11 31.26 -9.45 23.21
C HIS A 11 30.10 -8.86 22.40
N ILE A 12 29.38 -9.68 21.61
CA ILE A 12 28.28 -9.17 20.78
C ILE A 12 27.05 -8.76 21.60
N ARG A 13 26.87 -9.34 22.80
CA ARG A 13 25.85 -8.93 23.78
C ARG A 13 26.22 -7.65 24.54
N GLY A 14 27.47 -7.20 24.46
CA GLY A 14 27.96 -6.03 25.18
C GLY A 14 28.29 -6.30 26.65
N GLU A 15 28.47 -7.56 27.03
CA GLU A 15 28.81 -7.96 28.41
C GLU A 15 30.32 -7.76 28.71
N GLU A 16 31.19 -7.88 27.71
CA GLU A 16 32.65 -7.68 27.83
C GLU A 16 33.24 -7.05 26.55
N GLU A 17 34.16 -6.08 26.70
CA GLU A 17 34.99 -5.60 25.59
C GLU A 17 36.27 -6.44 25.51
N GLY A 18 36.36 -7.32 24.51
CA GLY A 18 37.49 -8.23 24.38
C GLY A 18 38.16 -8.15 23.02
N PHE A 19 39.47 -7.86 23.00
CA PHE A 19 40.35 -8.34 21.94
C PHE A 19 40.24 -9.88 21.87
N PRO A 20 40.10 -10.51 20.69
CA PRO A 20 40.31 -9.97 19.35
C PRO A 20 39.03 -9.50 18.62
N TRP A 21 37.85 -9.59 19.23
CA TRP A 21 36.57 -9.41 18.52
C TRP A 21 36.34 -7.99 17.99
N THR A 22 36.99 -6.99 18.58
CA THR A 22 37.01 -5.61 18.09
C THR A 22 37.54 -5.48 16.65
N LEU A 23 38.36 -6.43 16.19
CA LEU A 23 38.83 -6.50 14.79
C LEU A 23 37.70 -6.76 13.77
N LEU A 24 36.53 -7.22 14.22
CA LEU A 24 35.35 -7.42 13.35
C LEU A 24 34.60 -6.11 13.05
N SER A 25 34.93 -5.00 13.72
CA SER A 25 34.23 -3.70 13.55
C SER A 25 34.13 -3.22 12.10
N PRO A 26 35.20 -3.29 11.26
CA PRO A 26 35.11 -2.91 9.85
C PRO A 26 34.09 -3.74 9.06
N LEU A 27 33.97 -5.05 9.36
CA LEU A 27 32.96 -5.90 8.75
C LEU A 27 31.55 -5.51 9.19
N GLY A 28 31.38 -5.11 10.45
CA GLY A 28 30.12 -4.55 10.96
C GLY A 28 29.72 -3.25 10.25
N TRP A 29 30.68 -2.36 9.96
CA TRP A 29 30.41 -1.14 9.19
C TRP A 29 30.03 -1.42 7.74
N LEU A 30 30.72 -2.38 7.09
CA LEU A 30 30.37 -2.83 5.75
C LEU A 30 28.96 -3.40 5.70
N ALA A 31 28.62 -4.30 6.65
CA ALA A 31 27.27 -4.84 6.79
C ALA A 31 26.23 -3.72 7.01
N GLY A 32 26.56 -2.72 7.83
CA GLY A 32 25.74 -1.53 8.05
C GLY A 32 25.49 -0.71 6.79
N THR A 33 26.52 -0.52 5.95
CA THR A 33 26.39 0.20 4.67
C THR A 33 25.55 -0.59 3.67
N CYS A 34 25.77 -1.90 3.54
CA CYS A 34 24.98 -2.77 2.69
C CYS A 34 23.50 -2.81 3.11
N SER A 35 23.23 -2.91 4.42
CA SER A 35 21.87 -2.87 4.97
C SER A 35 21.19 -1.53 4.69
N ARG A 36 21.88 -0.41 4.89
CA ARG A 36 21.37 0.94 4.58
C ARG A 36 21.07 1.11 3.09
N ALA A 37 21.98 0.71 2.20
CA ALA A 37 21.78 0.80 0.75
C ALA A 37 20.59 -0.07 0.29
N ARG A 38 20.47 -1.29 0.81
CA ARG A 38 19.32 -2.16 0.57
C ARG A 38 18.03 -1.50 1.05
N ASN A 39 18.00 -0.94 2.25
CA ASN A 39 16.80 -0.28 2.78
C ASN A 39 16.41 0.96 1.99
N PHE A 40 17.39 1.79 1.62
CA PHE A 40 17.20 2.92 0.72
C PHE A 40 16.58 2.49 -0.62
N SER A 41 17.02 1.35 -1.16
CA SER A 41 16.50 0.84 -2.43
C SER A 41 15.01 0.49 -2.36
N TYR A 42 14.53 -0.09 -1.26
CA TYR A 42 13.10 -0.39 -1.09
C TYR A 42 12.29 0.87 -0.76
N ASP A 43 12.86 1.78 0.02
CA ASP A 43 12.25 3.05 0.43
C ASP A 43 11.92 3.98 -0.74
N HIS A 44 12.69 3.90 -1.82
CA HIS A 44 12.53 4.72 -3.03
C HIS A 44 12.14 3.86 -4.26
N GLY A 45 11.67 2.63 -4.02
CA GLY A 45 11.08 1.77 -5.05
C GLY A 45 12.07 1.25 -6.09
N LEU A 46 13.39 1.36 -5.86
CA LEU A 46 14.46 0.76 -6.65
C LEU A 46 14.42 -0.78 -6.56
N SER A 47 14.04 -1.31 -5.40
CA SER A 47 13.75 -2.72 -5.19
C SER A 47 12.24 -2.95 -5.10
N ILE A 48 11.75 -4.03 -5.73
CA ILE A 48 10.32 -4.30 -5.83
C ILE A 48 9.84 -5.07 -4.60
N SER A 49 8.75 -4.58 -4.00
CA SER A 49 7.93 -5.32 -3.05
C SER A 49 6.69 -5.86 -3.77
N ARG A 50 6.49 -7.18 -3.73
CA ARG A 50 5.36 -7.86 -4.37
C ARG A 50 4.10 -7.67 -3.54
N GLU A 51 3.01 -7.26 -4.19
CA GLU A 51 1.69 -7.19 -3.55
C GLU A 51 1.16 -8.58 -3.26
N MET A 52 0.50 -8.73 -2.12
CA MET A 52 -0.12 -9.99 -1.72
C MET A 52 -1.64 -9.87 -1.83
N PRO A 53 -2.34 -10.91 -2.35
CA PRO A 53 -3.79 -10.90 -2.54
C PRO A 53 -4.57 -11.02 -1.22
N VAL A 54 -3.88 -11.35 -0.12
CA VAL A 54 -4.39 -11.33 1.25
C VAL A 54 -3.62 -10.30 2.08
N PRO A 55 -4.21 -9.75 3.16
CA PRO A 55 -3.46 -9.00 4.16
C PRO A 55 -2.35 -9.83 4.79
N VAL A 56 -1.18 -9.22 4.99
CA VAL A 56 -0.01 -9.89 5.59
C VAL A 56 0.50 -9.14 6.81
N ILE A 57 0.68 -9.86 7.92
CA ILE A 57 1.26 -9.37 9.16
C ILE A 57 2.64 -9.99 9.30
N SER A 58 3.68 -9.16 9.26
CA SER A 58 5.05 -9.60 9.50
C SER A 58 5.34 -9.55 10.99
N VAL A 59 5.87 -10.63 11.55
CA VAL A 59 6.44 -10.68 12.89
C VAL A 59 7.93 -10.91 12.72
N GLY A 60 8.77 -10.06 13.30
CA GLY A 60 10.20 -10.26 13.25
C GLY A 60 10.95 -9.48 14.30
N ASN A 61 12.27 -9.46 14.20
CA ASN A 61 13.14 -8.76 15.13
C ASN A 61 14.29 -8.09 14.37
N ILE A 62 15.10 -7.30 15.08
CA ILE A 62 16.29 -6.66 14.51
C ILE A 62 17.60 -7.26 15.06
N THR A 63 17.53 -8.29 15.90
CA THR A 63 18.68 -8.94 16.54
C THR A 63 18.78 -10.43 16.19
N HIS A 64 19.98 -11.00 16.25
CA HIS A 64 20.17 -12.44 16.25
C HIS A 64 19.99 -12.98 17.68
N GLY A 65 19.13 -13.98 17.85
CA GLY A 65 18.79 -14.56 19.15
C GLY A 65 17.30 -14.89 19.25
N GLY A 66 16.93 -15.56 20.35
CA GLY A 66 15.54 -15.92 20.63
C GLY A 66 14.75 -14.76 21.23
N THR A 67 13.90 -14.13 20.43
CA THR A 67 13.03 -12.99 20.84
C THR A 67 11.57 -13.42 20.99
N ASN A 68 11.32 -14.68 21.38
CA ASN A 68 9.98 -15.26 21.56
C ASN A 68 9.02 -15.10 20.35
N LYS A 69 9.54 -15.18 19.12
CA LYS A 69 8.74 -15.02 17.89
C LYS A 69 7.69 -16.11 17.72
N THR A 70 8.06 -17.38 17.82
CA THR A 70 7.16 -18.51 17.59
C THR A 70 5.94 -18.48 18.53
N PRO A 71 6.09 -18.27 19.87
CA PRO A 71 4.93 -18.09 20.75
C PRO A 71 4.09 -16.84 20.43
N PHE A 72 4.71 -15.77 19.94
CA PHE A 72 3.99 -14.54 19.56
C PHE A 72 3.18 -14.73 18.26
N VAL A 73 3.74 -15.43 17.27
CA VAL A 73 3.05 -15.83 16.03
C VAL A 73 1.84 -16.72 16.36
N GLU A 74 2.01 -17.69 17.27
CA GLU A 74 0.90 -18.51 17.75
C GLU A 74 -0.20 -17.68 18.40
N MET A 75 0.17 -16.75 19.31
CA MET A 75 -0.77 -15.85 19.97
C MET A 75 -1.57 -15.03 18.95
N LEU A 76 -0.91 -14.46 17.93
CA LEU A 76 -1.60 -13.75 16.85
C LEU A 76 -2.54 -14.67 16.06
N ALA A 77 -2.09 -15.87 15.68
CA ALA A 77 -2.93 -16.80 14.95
C ALA A 77 -4.19 -17.15 15.73
N ARG A 78 -4.08 -17.46 17.03
CA ARG A 78 -5.22 -17.70 17.90
C ARG A 78 -6.13 -16.49 18.01
N MET A 79 -5.58 -15.28 18.17
CA MET A 79 -6.34 -14.04 18.22
C MET A 79 -7.20 -13.83 16.96
N PHE A 80 -6.68 -14.14 15.77
CA PHE A 80 -7.46 -14.07 14.54
C PHE A 80 -8.50 -15.20 14.43
N MET A 81 -8.17 -16.41 14.89
CA MET A 81 -9.15 -17.51 14.96
C MET A 81 -10.30 -17.18 15.90
N ASP A 82 -10.02 -16.58 17.05
CA ASP A 82 -11.02 -16.14 18.03
C ASP A 82 -11.93 -15.04 17.46
N ALA A 83 -11.40 -14.23 16.54
CA ALA A 83 -12.16 -13.26 15.76
C ALA A 83 -12.99 -13.89 14.61
N GLY A 84 -12.94 -15.21 14.43
CA GLY A 84 -13.65 -15.93 13.37
C GLY A 84 -12.97 -15.87 12.00
N LEU A 85 -11.71 -15.43 11.94
CA LEU A 85 -10.91 -15.38 10.72
C LEU A 85 -10.05 -16.64 10.58
N ARG A 86 -9.71 -17.01 9.35
CA ARG A 86 -8.84 -18.14 9.03
C ARG A 86 -7.43 -17.65 8.69
N PRO A 87 -6.51 -17.57 9.67
CA PRO A 87 -5.12 -17.20 9.40
C PRO A 87 -4.36 -18.33 8.70
N GLY A 88 -3.34 -17.98 7.93
CA GLY A 88 -2.26 -18.87 7.52
C GLY A 88 -0.91 -18.38 8.04
N ILE A 89 0.06 -19.28 8.22
CA ILE A 89 1.40 -18.90 8.68
C ILE A 89 2.40 -19.20 7.57
N VAL A 90 3.25 -18.22 7.23
CA VAL A 90 4.39 -18.43 6.34
C VAL A 90 5.69 -18.32 7.12
N MET A 91 6.56 -19.30 6.97
CA MET A 91 7.86 -19.35 7.64
C MET A 91 8.93 -19.92 6.72
N ARG A 92 10.19 -19.76 7.10
CA ARG A 92 11.32 -20.18 6.25
C ARG A 92 11.60 -21.69 6.31
N GLY A 93 11.37 -22.31 7.47
CA GLY A 93 11.76 -23.69 7.77
C GLY A 93 13.28 -23.83 7.94
N TYR A 94 13.82 -23.42 9.09
CA TYR A 94 15.26 -23.54 9.34
C TYR A 94 15.67 -25.02 9.43
N GLY A 95 16.82 -25.39 8.83
CA GLY A 95 17.35 -26.75 8.88
C GLY A 95 16.75 -27.76 7.88
N ARG A 96 15.83 -27.34 7.00
CA ARG A 96 15.25 -28.19 5.95
C ARG A 96 16.25 -28.49 4.81
N LYS A 97 16.07 -29.64 4.16
CA LYS A 97 16.88 -30.05 3.00
C LYS A 97 16.29 -29.60 1.67
N GLU A 98 14.97 -29.64 1.54
CA GLU A 98 14.26 -29.25 0.32
C GLU A 98 14.19 -27.72 0.18
N LYS A 99 13.95 -27.19 -1.03
CA LYS A 99 13.86 -25.74 -1.26
C LYS A 99 12.50 -25.25 -1.72
N ASP A 100 11.61 -26.15 -2.12
CA ASP A 100 10.30 -25.80 -2.67
C ASP A 100 9.31 -25.33 -1.59
N CYS A 101 8.24 -24.67 -1.98
CA CYS A 101 7.20 -24.31 -1.02
C CYS A 101 6.43 -25.57 -0.61
N LEU A 102 6.35 -25.85 0.69
CA LEU A 102 5.60 -26.98 1.24
C LEU A 102 4.48 -26.47 2.14
N LEU A 103 3.32 -27.12 2.11
CA LEU A 103 2.30 -26.96 3.13
C LEU A 103 2.45 -28.07 4.17
N ALA A 104 2.55 -27.68 5.44
CA ALA A 104 2.77 -28.63 6.54
C ALA A 104 1.65 -29.69 6.62
N GLN A 105 0.44 -29.35 6.17
CA GLN A 105 -0.73 -30.24 6.15
C GLN A 105 -0.67 -31.30 5.04
N GLU A 106 0.11 -31.06 3.98
CA GLU A 106 0.22 -31.97 2.82
C GLU A 106 1.41 -32.93 2.94
N CYS A 107 2.21 -32.79 4.00
CA CYS A 107 3.46 -33.50 4.18
C CYS A 107 3.45 -34.33 5.46
N GLU A 108 4.24 -35.39 5.49
CA GLU A 108 4.55 -36.07 6.74
C GLU A 108 5.21 -35.09 7.73
N PRO A 109 4.86 -35.13 9.03
CA PRO A 109 5.37 -34.23 10.05
C PRO A 109 6.83 -34.57 10.41
N ARG A 110 7.74 -34.35 9.46
CA ARG A 110 9.16 -34.63 9.59
C ARG A 110 9.98 -33.35 9.59
N ARG A 111 10.99 -33.30 10.47
CA ARG A 111 11.82 -32.12 10.70
C ARG A 111 12.67 -31.77 9.48
N ASP A 112 13.15 -32.76 8.75
CA ASP A 112 13.96 -32.57 7.55
C ASP A 112 13.20 -31.90 6.39
N LEU A 113 11.87 -32.05 6.38
CA LEU A 113 10.96 -31.38 5.46
C LEU A 113 10.52 -30.00 5.96
N LEU A 114 9.96 -29.93 7.17
CA LEU A 114 9.24 -28.75 7.67
C LEU A 114 10.08 -27.84 8.57
N GLY A 115 11.09 -28.40 9.24
CA GLY A 115 11.80 -27.75 10.35
C GLY A 115 11.07 -27.88 11.68
N ASP A 116 11.77 -27.62 12.77
CA ASP A 116 11.25 -27.76 14.14
C ASP A 116 10.17 -26.74 14.51
N GLU A 117 10.32 -25.48 14.09
CA GLU A 117 9.32 -24.42 14.36
C GLU A 117 7.97 -24.69 13.65
N ALA A 118 8.01 -25.22 12.42
CA ALA A 118 6.81 -25.55 11.66
C ALA A 118 6.05 -26.72 12.29
N LEU A 119 6.76 -27.75 12.74
CA LEU A 119 6.18 -28.90 13.43
C LEU A 119 5.53 -28.49 14.75
N LEU A 120 6.22 -27.65 15.52
CA LEU A 120 5.69 -27.10 16.77
C LEU A 120 4.37 -26.36 16.55
N LEU A 121 4.35 -25.42 15.59
CA LEU A 121 3.16 -24.62 15.32
C LEU A 121 2.02 -25.47 14.71
N SER A 122 2.34 -26.41 13.83
CA SER A 122 1.36 -27.34 13.24
C SER A 122 0.66 -28.16 14.33
N GLY A 123 1.42 -28.69 15.29
CA GLY A 123 0.88 -29.45 16.41
C GLY A 123 0.02 -28.61 17.37
N ARG A 124 0.34 -27.32 17.56
CA ARG A 124 -0.40 -26.43 18.48
C ARG A 124 -1.64 -25.79 17.88
N LEU A 125 -1.63 -25.47 16.58
CA LEU A 125 -2.66 -24.67 15.91
C LEU A 125 -3.63 -25.50 15.06
N GLY A 126 -3.67 -26.83 15.26
CA GLY A 126 -4.54 -27.82 14.61
C GLY A 126 -5.55 -27.26 13.60
N GLY A 127 -5.17 -27.25 12.32
CA GLY A 127 -6.01 -26.79 11.21
C GLY A 127 -5.60 -25.46 10.55
N VAL A 128 -4.73 -24.66 11.19
CA VAL A 128 -4.16 -23.44 10.57
C VAL A 128 -3.16 -23.82 9.47
N PRO A 129 -3.36 -23.41 8.20
CA PRO A 129 -2.42 -23.70 7.11
C PRO A 129 -1.03 -23.10 7.38
N ILE A 130 0.05 -23.90 7.21
CA ILE A 130 1.42 -23.45 7.42
C ILE A 130 2.25 -23.70 6.16
N ALA A 131 2.68 -22.62 5.51
CA ALA A 131 3.58 -22.66 4.35
C ALA A 131 5.03 -22.49 4.79
N VAL A 132 5.85 -23.49 4.46
CA VAL A 132 7.29 -23.48 4.68
C VAL A 132 7.97 -23.16 3.35
N SER A 133 8.54 -21.96 3.23
CA SER A 133 9.16 -21.48 1.99
C SER A 133 10.27 -20.46 2.21
N ALA A 134 11.37 -20.62 1.48
CA ALA A 134 12.41 -19.59 1.42
C ALA A 134 11.92 -18.32 0.68
N ASP A 135 11.07 -18.49 -0.34
CA ASP A 135 10.32 -17.39 -0.96
C ASP A 135 9.00 -17.19 -0.23
N ARG A 136 9.03 -16.37 0.82
CA ARG A 136 7.84 -16.09 1.65
C ARG A 136 6.69 -15.50 0.83
N ALA A 137 6.99 -14.70 -0.20
CA ALA A 137 5.97 -14.18 -1.10
C ALA A 137 5.26 -15.32 -1.86
N GLY A 138 5.99 -16.32 -2.35
CA GLY A 138 5.41 -17.54 -2.93
C GLY A 138 4.59 -18.34 -1.93
N GLY A 139 5.07 -18.45 -0.67
CA GLY A 139 4.33 -19.12 0.41
C GLY A 139 3.00 -18.46 0.73
N VAL A 140 2.95 -17.13 0.79
CA VAL A 140 1.69 -16.38 0.98
C VAL A 140 0.71 -16.60 -0.18
N LEU A 141 1.20 -16.71 -1.41
CA LEU A 141 0.33 -16.98 -2.56
C LEU A 141 -0.28 -18.38 -2.48
N ARG A 142 0.52 -19.39 -2.12
CA ARG A 142 0.01 -20.75 -1.87
C ARG A 142 -1.03 -20.74 -0.74
N LEU A 143 -0.79 -20.01 0.35
CA LEU A 143 -1.78 -19.87 1.43
C LEU A 143 -3.07 -19.18 0.95
N ALA A 144 -2.96 -18.17 0.08
CA ALA A 144 -4.13 -17.49 -0.46
C ALA A 144 -5.00 -18.42 -1.33
N GLU A 145 -4.38 -19.34 -2.08
CA GLU A 145 -5.06 -20.40 -2.83
C GLU A 145 -5.77 -21.40 -1.90
N GLU A 146 -5.20 -21.68 -0.73
CA GLU A 146 -5.83 -22.48 0.32
C GLU A 146 -7.03 -21.77 0.99
N GLY A 147 -7.36 -20.54 0.58
CA GLY A 147 -8.52 -19.80 1.08
C GLY A 147 -8.33 -19.19 2.46
N VAL A 148 -7.09 -18.84 2.85
CA VAL A 148 -6.88 -18.07 4.10
C VAL A 148 -7.37 -16.63 3.93
N ASP A 149 -7.79 -16.01 5.03
CA ASP A 149 -8.23 -14.62 5.05
C ASP A 149 -7.04 -13.67 5.16
N LEU A 150 -6.04 -14.05 5.97
CA LEU A 150 -4.80 -13.31 6.17
C LEU A 150 -3.60 -14.25 6.36
N ALA A 151 -2.39 -13.73 6.18
CA ALA A 151 -1.15 -14.47 6.44
C ALA A 151 -0.29 -13.80 7.53
N ILE A 152 0.28 -14.59 8.43
CA ILE A 152 1.25 -14.17 9.43
C ILE A 152 2.63 -14.69 9.00
N ALA A 153 3.57 -13.79 8.76
CA ALA A 153 4.92 -14.12 8.34
C ALA A 153 5.89 -14.14 9.52
N ASP A 154 6.41 -15.32 9.84
CA ASP A 154 7.44 -15.48 10.86
C ASP A 154 8.83 -15.05 10.35
N ASP A 155 9.53 -14.31 11.21
CA ASP A 155 10.81 -13.66 10.99
C ASP A 155 10.82 -12.78 9.72
N GLY A 156 9.72 -12.05 9.48
CA GLY A 156 9.40 -11.33 8.25
C GLY A 156 10.07 -9.96 8.07
N PHE A 157 10.58 -9.34 9.16
CA PHE A 157 10.98 -7.92 9.19
C PHE A 157 12.03 -7.53 8.13
N GLN A 158 13.02 -8.39 7.86
CA GLN A 158 14.05 -8.16 6.81
C GLN A 158 13.56 -8.47 5.39
N HIS A 159 12.43 -9.18 5.24
CA HIS A 159 11.95 -9.72 3.96
C HIS A 159 11.08 -8.71 3.21
N ARG A 160 11.66 -7.55 2.91
CA ARG A 160 10.96 -6.42 2.28
C ARG A 160 10.40 -6.69 0.88
N LYS A 161 10.85 -7.75 0.21
CA LYS A 161 10.35 -8.23 -1.08
C LYS A 161 8.88 -8.67 -1.01
N MET A 162 8.40 -9.10 0.15
CA MET A 162 6.99 -9.37 0.40
C MET A 162 6.33 -8.10 0.95
N GLY A 163 5.28 -7.64 0.29
CA GLY A 163 4.45 -6.56 0.81
C GLY A 163 3.74 -7.03 2.07
N ARG A 164 3.76 -6.20 3.12
CA ARG A 164 3.04 -6.42 4.37
C ARG A 164 2.12 -5.24 4.64
N ASP A 165 1.01 -5.52 5.29
CA ASP A 165 0.03 -4.54 5.74
C ASP A 165 0.38 -4.08 7.15
N VAL A 166 0.82 -4.99 8.02
CA VAL A 166 1.32 -4.68 9.37
C VAL A 166 2.70 -5.31 9.58
N ASP A 167 3.57 -4.63 10.33
CA ASP A 167 4.92 -5.08 10.63
C ASP A 167 5.16 -4.92 12.13
N VAL A 168 5.35 -6.03 12.83
CA VAL A 168 5.53 -6.13 14.27
C VAL A 168 6.98 -6.47 14.57
N ALA A 169 7.66 -5.57 15.29
CA ALA A 169 9.05 -5.76 15.69
C ALA A 169 9.15 -6.18 17.16
N LEU A 170 9.70 -7.36 17.41
CA LEU A 170 9.99 -7.87 18.74
C LEU A 170 11.40 -7.47 19.18
N ILE A 171 11.50 -6.95 20.40
CA ILE A 171 12.75 -6.56 21.06
C ILE A 171 12.89 -7.39 22.34
N ASP A 172 14.06 -7.97 22.59
CA ASP A 172 14.33 -8.73 23.81
C ASP A 172 14.77 -7.78 24.93
N ALA A 173 14.01 -7.71 26.04
CA ALA A 173 14.33 -6.84 27.16
C ALA A 173 15.69 -7.15 27.81
N THR A 174 16.13 -8.41 27.76
CA THR A 174 17.39 -8.86 28.39
C THR A 174 18.62 -8.41 27.61
N CYS A 175 18.48 -8.18 26.30
CA CYS A 175 19.57 -7.76 25.42
C CYS A 175 19.00 -7.05 24.17
N PRO A 176 18.50 -5.81 24.32
CA PRO A 176 17.71 -5.14 23.27
C PRO A 176 18.52 -4.86 22.01
N PHE A 177 19.74 -4.35 22.15
CA PHE A 177 20.62 -3.98 21.03
C PHE A 177 22.05 -4.54 21.13
N GLY A 178 22.35 -5.33 22.17
CA GLY A 178 23.70 -5.84 22.44
C GLY A 178 24.74 -4.72 22.51
N ASN A 179 25.88 -4.92 21.85
CA ASN A 179 26.92 -3.88 21.71
C ASN A 179 26.61 -2.78 20.66
N GLY A 180 25.38 -2.73 20.12
CA GLY A 180 24.94 -1.72 19.16
C GLY A 180 25.48 -1.89 17.74
N ARG A 181 26.23 -2.96 17.44
CA ARG A 181 26.85 -3.20 16.12
C ARG A 181 26.11 -4.28 15.33
N LEU A 182 26.18 -4.18 14.00
CA LEU A 182 25.66 -5.21 13.10
C LEU A 182 26.58 -6.43 13.07
N MET A 183 25.98 -7.59 12.80
CA MET A 183 26.69 -8.83 12.56
C MET A 183 27.71 -8.66 11.40
N PRO A 184 28.95 -9.19 11.52
CA PRO A 184 29.47 -10.05 12.60
C PRO A 184 30.09 -9.30 13.81
N ALA A 185 30.16 -7.96 13.80
CA ALA A 185 30.74 -7.19 14.91
C ALA A 185 29.83 -7.10 16.14
N GLY A 186 28.55 -7.43 15.99
CA GLY A 186 27.54 -7.42 17.04
C GLY A 186 26.36 -8.32 16.69
N MET A 187 25.28 -8.23 17.46
CA MET A 187 24.11 -9.10 17.28
C MET A 187 23.05 -8.52 16.32
N LEU A 188 23.13 -7.25 15.93
CA LEU A 188 22.08 -6.62 15.12
C LEU A 188 22.06 -7.15 13.68
N ARG A 189 20.86 -7.42 13.17
CA ARG A 189 20.55 -7.72 11.76
C ARG A 189 20.43 -6.44 10.94
N GLU A 190 19.85 -5.41 11.54
CA GLU A 190 19.66 -4.08 10.97
C GLU A 190 19.90 -3.02 12.06
N SER A 191 20.15 -1.78 11.64
CA SER A 191 20.26 -0.65 12.59
C SER A 191 18.96 -0.48 13.39
N PRO A 192 19.02 -0.04 14.67
CA PRO A 192 17.83 0.26 15.47
C PRO A 192 16.87 1.26 14.80
N ARG A 193 17.39 2.20 13.99
CA ARG A 193 16.57 3.12 13.18
C ARG A 193 15.57 2.42 12.25
N SER A 194 15.78 1.14 11.93
CA SER A 194 14.84 0.35 11.13
C SER A 194 13.50 0.15 11.83
N LEU A 195 13.41 0.34 13.15
CA LEU A 195 12.16 0.32 13.92
C LEU A 195 11.16 1.39 13.51
N ILE A 196 11.59 2.46 12.81
CA ILE A 196 10.67 3.45 12.22
C ILE A 196 9.64 2.78 11.28
N ARG A 197 10.04 1.68 10.63
CA ARG A 197 9.19 0.89 9.72
C ARG A 197 8.15 0.02 10.44
N ALA A 198 8.36 -0.28 11.72
CA ALA A 198 7.43 -1.11 12.48
C ALA A 198 6.15 -0.32 12.74
N HIS A 199 5.01 -1.00 12.58
CA HIS A 199 3.70 -0.47 13.00
C HIS A 199 3.53 -0.63 14.50
N LEU A 200 3.96 -1.77 15.02
CA LEU A 200 3.92 -2.12 16.44
C LEU A 200 5.31 -2.58 16.87
N VAL A 201 5.74 -2.16 18.05
CA VAL A 201 6.96 -2.67 18.70
C VAL A 201 6.55 -3.37 19.98
N VAL A 202 7.11 -4.55 20.24
CA VAL A 202 6.81 -5.34 21.43
C VAL A 202 8.12 -5.68 22.15
N ILE A 203 8.24 -5.27 23.40
CA ILE A 203 9.31 -5.69 24.31
C ILE A 203 8.92 -7.05 24.89
N THR A 204 9.64 -8.07 24.48
CA THR A 204 9.53 -9.46 24.96
C THR A 204 10.42 -9.69 26.17
N LYS A 205 10.06 -10.67 27.02
CA LYS A 205 10.78 -11.01 28.27
C LYS A 205 10.85 -9.84 29.25
N ALA A 206 9.84 -8.97 29.23
CA ALA A 206 9.78 -7.81 30.12
C ALA A 206 9.79 -8.21 31.62
N ASP A 207 9.33 -9.43 31.93
CA ASP A 207 9.32 -10.04 33.26
C ASP A 207 10.70 -10.60 33.72
N GLN A 208 11.71 -10.54 32.85
CA GLN A 208 13.06 -11.05 33.13
C GLN A 208 14.07 -9.96 33.45
N VAL A 209 13.65 -8.69 33.45
CA VAL A 209 14.49 -7.55 33.83
C VAL A 209 13.76 -6.67 34.86
N PRO A 210 14.48 -5.85 35.64
CA PRO A 210 13.86 -4.90 36.56
C PRO A 210 12.95 -3.89 35.82
N PRO A 211 11.87 -3.38 36.44
CA PRO A 211 10.96 -2.41 35.83
C PRO A 211 11.67 -1.17 35.27
N GLU A 212 12.68 -0.66 35.97
CA GLU A 212 13.47 0.52 35.56
C GLU A 212 14.16 0.28 34.21
N ARG A 213 14.64 -0.96 33.99
CA ARG A 213 15.25 -1.34 32.71
C ARG A 213 14.23 -1.43 31.58
N VAL A 214 12.99 -1.83 31.87
CA VAL A 214 11.90 -1.81 30.88
C VAL A 214 11.56 -0.38 30.47
N GLU A 215 11.53 0.56 31.42
CA GLU A 215 11.30 1.99 31.16
C GLU A 215 12.40 2.58 30.28
N GLU A 216 13.67 2.33 30.59
CA GLU A 216 14.80 2.76 29.75
C GLU A 216 14.68 2.26 28.30
N ILE A 217 14.31 0.98 28.11
CA ILE A 217 14.13 0.39 26.77
C ILE A 217 12.92 1.03 26.06
N THR A 218 11.86 1.31 26.82
CA THR A 218 10.65 1.96 26.32
C THR A 218 10.98 3.35 25.77
N ASP A 219 11.73 4.16 26.53
CA ASP A 219 12.15 5.49 26.11
C ASP A 219 13.06 5.46 24.89
N MET A 220 14.05 4.56 24.86
CA MET A 220 14.92 4.37 23.70
C MET A 220 14.11 4.01 22.43
N ILE A 221 13.15 3.09 22.54
CA ILE A 221 12.29 2.70 21.41
C ILE A 221 11.42 3.86 20.96
N LYS A 222 10.89 4.64 21.90
CA LYS A 222 10.04 5.81 21.62
C LYS A 222 10.83 6.91 20.91
N GLU A 223 12.05 7.19 21.33
CA GLU A 223 12.95 8.15 20.67
C GLU A 223 13.26 7.72 19.22
N ILE A 224 13.54 6.43 19.01
CA ILE A 224 13.93 5.91 17.70
C ILE A 224 12.75 5.80 16.74
N SER A 225 11.62 5.26 17.21
CA SER A 225 10.49 4.86 16.38
C SER A 225 9.30 5.82 16.41
N GLY A 226 9.28 6.75 17.38
CA GLY A 226 8.15 7.64 17.65
C GLY A 226 6.93 6.93 18.27
N ARG A 227 7.07 5.68 18.73
CA ARG A 227 5.97 4.82 19.18
C ARG A 227 6.24 4.24 20.56
N SER A 228 5.19 4.13 21.37
CA SER A 228 5.25 3.40 22.63
C SER A 228 5.19 1.89 22.35
N PRO A 229 6.14 1.09 22.85
CA PRO A 229 6.09 -0.37 22.72
C PRO A 229 5.04 -1.00 23.65
N PHE A 230 4.60 -2.20 23.28
CA PHE A 230 3.83 -3.09 24.14
C PHE A 230 4.76 -4.03 24.91
N LEU A 231 4.32 -4.52 26.06
CA LEU A 231 5.08 -5.50 26.84
C LEU A 231 4.52 -6.90 26.62
N SER A 232 5.42 -7.88 26.51
CA SER A 232 5.06 -9.29 26.42
C SER A 232 5.99 -10.16 27.27
N SER A 233 5.40 -11.15 27.92
CA SER A 233 6.07 -12.19 28.69
C SER A 233 5.60 -13.57 28.25
N LEU A 234 6.27 -14.61 28.75
CA LEU A 234 5.79 -15.99 28.60
C LEU A 234 5.06 -16.41 29.87
N ALA A 235 3.88 -16.99 29.69
CA ALA A 235 3.14 -17.63 30.77
C ALA A 235 3.06 -19.15 30.53
N LEU A 236 3.08 -19.90 31.62
CA LEU A 236 2.80 -21.34 31.58
C LEU A 236 1.30 -21.54 31.33
N ALA A 237 0.96 -22.16 30.19
CA ALA A 237 -0.39 -22.59 29.85
C ALA A 237 -0.72 -23.97 30.46
N GLY A 238 0.29 -24.80 30.72
CA GLY A 238 0.12 -26.12 31.32
C GLY A 238 1.34 -27.02 31.12
N TRP A 239 1.21 -28.30 31.43
CA TRP A 239 2.27 -29.30 31.24
C TRP A 239 1.82 -30.39 30.28
N SER A 240 2.69 -30.73 29.34
CA SER A 240 2.56 -31.96 28.55
C SER A 240 3.47 -33.02 29.13
N ARG A 241 3.03 -34.27 29.10
CA ARG A 241 3.90 -35.44 29.26
C ARG A 241 4.26 -35.97 27.87
N PHE A 242 5.53 -36.25 27.65
CA PHE A 242 6.02 -36.96 26.48
C PHE A 242 5.79 -38.46 26.65
N LEU A 243 5.06 -39.05 25.72
CA LEU A 243 4.71 -40.48 25.73
C LEU A 243 5.59 -41.30 24.79
N GLY A 244 6.42 -40.63 24.00
CA GLY A 244 7.32 -41.24 23.03
C GLY A 244 7.18 -40.57 21.67
N PRO A 245 8.11 -40.80 20.72
CA PRO A 245 8.09 -40.14 19.42
C PRO A 245 6.85 -40.44 18.57
N ARG A 246 6.23 -41.62 18.74
CA ARG A 246 5.02 -42.03 18.01
C ARG A 246 3.73 -41.51 18.65
N GLU A 247 3.66 -41.51 19.98
CA GLU A 247 2.47 -41.05 20.73
C GLU A 247 2.47 -39.53 20.95
N GLY A 248 3.64 -38.89 20.88
CA GLY A 248 3.81 -37.45 20.99
C GLY A 248 3.64 -36.91 22.41
N LEU A 249 3.04 -35.73 22.49
CA LEU A 249 2.79 -35.01 23.74
C LEU A 249 1.32 -35.13 24.11
N ARG A 250 1.04 -35.38 25.40
CA ARG A 250 -0.31 -35.40 25.96
C ARG A 250 -0.41 -34.45 27.15
N ASP A 251 -1.53 -33.74 27.24
CA ASP A 251 -1.88 -32.95 28.41
C ASP A 251 -1.80 -33.77 29.70
N SER A 252 -1.11 -33.21 30.70
CA SER A 252 -0.82 -33.89 31.96
C SER A 252 -0.79 -32.90 33.13
N GLY A 253 -0.82 -33.45 34.34
CA GLY A 253 -0.49 -32.71 35.57
C GLY A 253 0.98 -32.31 35.62
N MET A 254 1.33 -31.57 36.68
CA MET A 254 2.67 -31.03 36.93
C MET A 254 3.73 -32.14 37.12
N PRO A 255 5.01 -31.88 36.78
CA PRO A 255 6.09 -32.82 37.02
C PRO A 255 6.30 -33.06 38.53
N GLY A 256 6.68 -34.29 38.87
CA GLY A 256 7.07 -34.64 40.24
C GLY A 256 8.45 -34.10 40.60
N LEU A 257 8.57 -33.44 41.76
CA LEU A 257 9.83 -32.93 42.31
C LEU A 257 10.62 -34.03 43.03
N PRO A 258 11.97 -33.97 43.02
CA PRO A 258 12.80 -32.96 42.36
C PRO A 258 12.97 -33.20 40.85
N VAL A 259 13.19 -32.13 40.08
CA VAL A 259 13.23 -32.14 38.61
C VAL A 259 14.66 -32.00 38.09
N ALA A 260 15.01 -32.71 37.02
CA ALA A 260 16.19 -32.41 36.21
C ALA A 260 15.75 -31.83 34.85
N ALA A 261 16.59 -31.02 34.20
CA ALA A 261 16.23 -30.41 32.92
C ALA A 261 17.32 -30.54 31.85
N PHE A 262 16.92 -30.51 30.58
CA PHE A 262 17.81 -30.27 29.46
C PHE A 262 17.16 -29.33 28.43
N SER A 263 17.95 -28.60 27.65
CA SER A 263 17.39 -27.75 26.58
C SER A 263 18.38 -27.47 25.46
N ALA A 264 17.90 -27.42 24.21
CA ALA A 264 18.66 -27.01 23.03
C ALA A 264 18.08 -25.75 22.38
N ILE A 265 18.08 -24.64 23.13
CA ILE A 265 17.53 -23.34 22.71
C ILE A 265 18.59 -22.23 22.74
N GLY A 266 18.32 -21.11 22.06
CA GLY A 266 19.25 -19.98 21.96
C GLY A 266 19.61 -19.26 23.28
N ASN A 267 18.82 -19.44 24.35
CA ASN A 267 19.16 -18.94 25.70
C ASN A 267 18.76 -19.95 26.80
N PRO A 268 19.61 -20.95 27.08
CA PRO A 268 19.33 -21.98 28.09
C PRO A 268 19.14 -21.41 29.50
N VAL A 269 19.90 -20.37 29.88
CA VAL A 269 19.82 -19.75 31.21
C VAL A 269 18.40 -19.24 31.50
N SER A 270 17.76 -18.63 30.50
CA SER A 270 16.37 -18.14 30.62
C SER A 270 15.38 -19.29 30.90
N PHE A 271 15.61 -20.49 30.36
CA PHE A 271 14.75 -21.65 30.62
C PHE A 271 14.91 -22.18 32.05
N GLY A 272 16.15 -22.31 32.54
CA GLY A 272 16.41 -22.69 33.93
C GLY A 272 15.75 -21.73 34.92
N SER A 273 15.98 -20.42 34.75
CA SER A 273 15.35 -19.39 35.59
C SER A 273 13.82 -19.37 35.47
N PHE A 274 13.26 -19.70 34.30
CA PHE A 274 11.81 -19.82 34.12
C PHE A 274 11.23 -20.99 34.94
N LEU A 275 11.88 -22.16 34.92
CA LEU A 275 11.47 -23.31 35.73
C LEU A 275 11.57 -23.03 37.23
N GLU A 276 12.65 -22.39 37.68
CA GLU A 276 12.83 -21.97 39.07
C GLU A 276 11.72 -21.01 39.52
N LYS A 277 11.42 -19.98 38.72
CA LYS A 277 10.32 -19.03 39.01
C LYS A 277 8.95 -19.70 39.08
N LEU A 278 8.72 -20.77 38.31
CA LEU A 278 7.49 -21.56 38.36
C LEU A 278 7.42 -22.52 39.56
N GLY A 279 8.43 -22.55 40.43
CA GLY A 279 8.48 -23.45 41.59
C GLY A 279 9.04 -24.84 41.27
N PHE A 280 9.75 -25.00 40.14
CA PHE A 280 10.39 -26.25 39.74
C PHE A 280 11.92 -26.09 39.66
N PRO A 281 12.61 -25.86 40.81
CA PRO A 281 14.06 -25.77 40.81
C PRO A 281 14.68 -27.07 40.30
N THR A 282 15.62 -26.95 39.38
CA THR A 282 16.26 -28.10 38.73
C THR A 282 17.47 -28.56 39.52
N ILE A 283 17.61 -29.86 39.78
CA ILE A 283 18.82 -30.44 40.42
C ILE A 283 20.06 -30.15 39.55
N PHE A 284 19.88 -30.25 38.24
CA PHE A 284 20.83 -29.79 37.24
C PHE A 284 20.08 -29.44 35.95
N HIS A 285 20.70 -28.60 35.13
CA HIS A 285 20.24 -28.24 33.79
C HIS A 285 21.35 -28.46 32.76
N GLU A 286 21.14 -29.40 31.85
CA GLU A 286 22.06 -29.64 30.72
C GLU A 286 21.72 -28.76 29.52
N ALA A 287 22.68 -27.92 29.11
CA ALA A 287 22.51 -26.97 28.03
C ALA A 287 23.20 -27.45 26.74
N PHE A 288 22.40 -27.58 25.68
CA PHE A 288 22.86 -27.93 24.33
C PHE A 288 22.81 -26.72 23.40
N ARG A 289 23.43 -26.85 22.22
CA ARG A 289 23.40 -25.80 21.18
C ARG A 289 21.97 -25.65 20.65
N ASP A 290 21.55 -24.44 20.27
CA ASP A 290 20.25 -24.24 19.62
C ASP A 290 20.09 -25.13 18.38
N HIS A 291 18.92 -25.75 18.23
CA HIS A 291 18.61 -26.75 17.20
C HIS A 291 19.46 -28.04 17.25
N HIS A 292 20.06 -28.39 18.39
CA HIS A 292 20.80 -29.64 18.57
C HIS A 292 19.93 -30.86 18.27
N ILE A 293 20.48 -31.80 17.51
CA ILE A 293 19.87 -33.12 17.24
C ILE A 293 20.49 -34.08 18.25
N PHE A 294 19.65 -34.64 19.12
CA PHE A 294 20.11 -35.48 20.22
C PHE A 294 20.44 -36.89 19.71
N SER A 295 21.60 -37.43 20.11
CA SER A 295 21.91 -38.84 19.92
C SER A 295 21.38 -39.69 21.07
N GLU A 296 21.18 -40.99 20.84
CA GLU A 296 20.77 -41.92 21.90
C GLU A 296 21.82 -41.99 23.01
N GLU A 297 23.11 -41.98 22.66
CA GLU A 297 24.21 -42.01 23.63
C GLU A 297 24.23 -40.75 24.52
N GLU A 298 23.97 -39.57 23.96
CA GLU A 298 23.86 -38.32 24.71
C GLU A 298 22.70 -38.37 25.70
N LEU A 299 21.53 -38.84 25.26
CA LEU A 299 20.35 -38.96 26.10
C LEU A 299 20.54 -40.02 27.20
N ASP A 300 21.26 -41.11 26.93
CA ASP A 300 21.62 -42.13 27.92
C ASP A 300 22.53 -41.58 29.02
N VAL A 301 23.45 -40.67 28.67
CA VAL A 301 24.29 -39.97 29.64
C VAL A 301 23.44 -39.05 30.53
N ILE A 302 22.52 -38.29 29.94
CA ILE A 302 21.58 -37.46 30.70
C ILE A 302 20.77 -38.36 31.64
N CYS A 303 20.17 -39.43 31.12
CA CYS A 303 19.32 -40.35 31.87
C CYS A 303 20.06 -40.99 33.06
N ARG A 304 21.31 -41.44 32.88
CA ARG A 304 22.15 -41.95 33.99
C ARG A 304 22.37 -40.88 35.05
N ARG A 305 22.65 -39.64 34.65
CA ARG A 305 22.82 -38.50 35.57
C ARG A 305 21.52 -38.20 36.34
N VAL A 306 20.37 -38.18 35.66
CA VAL A 306 19.04 -37.98 36.26
C VAL A 306 18.74 -39.02 37.33
N ILE A 307 19.03 -40.31 37.04
CA ILE A 307 18.81 -41.40 38.00
C ILE A 307 19.73 -41.24 39.22
N SER A 308 21.03 -40.96 38.99
CA SER A 308 22.00 -40.78 40.07
C SER A 308 21.75 -39.55 40.95
N SER A 309 21.04 -38.54 40.44
CA SER A 309 20.76 -37.31 41.17
C SER A 309 19.47 -37.37 42.00
N GLY A 310 18.71 -38.47 41.92
CA GLY A 310 17.45 -38.65 42.64
C GLY A 310 16.27 -37.85 42.07
N ALA A 311 16.37 -37.39 40.82
CA ALA A 311 15.27 -36.70 40.14
C ALA A 311 14.09 -37.66 39.90
N ARG A 312 12.86 -37.16 40.09
CA ARG A 312 11.62 -37.90 39.82
C ARG A 312 11.06 -37.65 38.43
N SER A 313 11.47 -36.55 37.80
CA SER A 313 11.02 -36.15 36.47
C SER A 313 12.14 -35.48 35.68
N LEU A 314 12.08 -35.61 34.37
CA LEU A 314 12.94 -34.90 33.43
C LEU A 314 12.12 -33.84 32.69
N VAL A 315 12.65 -32.63 32.51
CA VAL A 315 11.99 -31.53 31.83
C VAL A 315 12.80 -31.05 30.64
N CYS A 316 12.14 -30.79 29.51
CA CYS A 316 12.77 -30.17 28.34
C CYS A 316 11.82 -29.18 27.68
N THR A 317 12.28 -28.45 26.65
CA THR A 317 11.42 -27.52 25.91
C THR A 317 10.61 -28.25 24.84
N GLU A 318 9.47 -27.70 24.40
CA GLU A 318 8.67 -28.32 23.33
C GLU A 318 9.43 -28.44 22.01
N LYS A 319 10.31 -27.48 21.73
CA LYS A 319 11.14 -27.51 20.52
C LYS A 319 12.07 -28.72 20.52
N ASP A 320 12.59 -29.11 21.69
CA ASP A 320 13.56 -30.20 21.82
C ASP A 320 12.94 -31.56 21.52
N ILE A 321 11.64 -31.73 21.75
CA ILE A 321 10.92 -32.99 21.49
C ILE A 321 11.04 -33.43 20.03
N PHE A 322 11.01 -32.49 19.09
CA PHE A 322 11.13 -32.78 17.65
C PHE A 322 12.57 -33.14 17.21
N ASN A 323 13.53 -33.05 18.13
CA ASN A 323 14.94 -33.37 17.89
C ASN A 323 15.38 -34.66 18.60
N LEU A 324 14.46 -35.37 19.27
CA LEU A 324 14.72 -36.64 19.95
C LEU A 324 14.75 -37.81 18.96
N PRO A 325 15.54 -38.87 19.22
CA PRO A 325 15.53 -40.11 18.44
C PRO A 325 14.15 -40.78 18.44
N GLN A 326 13.75 -41.40 17.32
CA GLN A 326 12.42 -42.00 17.14
C GLN A 326 12.13 -43.22 18.04
N GLU A 327 13.18 -43.88 18.51
CA GLU A 327 13.07 -45.06 19.38
C GLU A 327 13.48 -44.74 20.84
N TRP A 328 13.68 -43.45 21.16
CA TRP A 328 14.08 -43.06 22.51
C TRP A 328 12.94 -43.28 23.52
N SER A 329 13.23 -44.09 24.54
CA SER A 329 12.36 -44.35 25.68
C SER A 329 13.02 -43.85 26.97
N PRO A 330 12.55 -42.76 27.57
CA PRO A 330 13.15 -42.24 28.79
C PRO A 330 12.84 -43.15 30.00
N PRO A 331 13.79 -43.36 30.92
CA PRO A 331 13.59 -44.17 32.12
C PRO A 331 12.72 -43.48 33.19
N LEU A 332 12.46 -42.18 33.03
CA LEU A 332 11.63 -41.38 33.91
C LEU A 332 10.62 -40.58 33.06
N PRO A 333 9.48 -40.17 33.65
CA PRO A 333 8.53 -39.32 32.95
C PRO A 333 9.18 -38.00 32.48
N VAL A 334 9.07 -37.74 31.18
CA VAL A 334 9.53 -36.49 30.57
C VAL A 334 8.35 -35.53 30.46
N TYR A 335 8.52 -34.33 31.00
CA TYR A 335 7.53 -33.27 30.98
C TYR A 335 8.03 -32.08 30.17
N VAL A 336 7.06 -31.37 29.61
CA VAL A 336 7.33 -30.24 28.74
C VAL A 336 6.40 -29.09 29.13
N PRO A 337 6.94 -27.92 29.52
CA PRO A 337 6.12 -26.79 29.89
C PRO A 337 5.53 -26.18 28.63
N ARG A 338 4.21 -26.10 28.58
CA ARG A 338 3.51 -25.40 27.51
C ARG A 338 3.48 -23.92 27.79
N VAL A 339 4.18 -23.16 26.95
CA VAL A 339 4.28 -21.70 27.09
C VAL A 339 3.47 -20.99 26.02
N ARG A 340 2.80 -19.91 26.43
CA ARG A 340 2.12 -18.96 25.54
C ARG A 340 2.65 -17.56 25.76
N ALA A 341 2.69 -16.75 24.69
CA ALA A 341 2.93 -15.32 24.84
C ALA A 341 1.70 -14.67 25.47
N VAL A 342 1.93 -13.76 26.41
CA VAL A 342 0.91 -12.90 27.02
C VAL A 342 1.33 -11.46 26.83
N LEU A 343 0.36 -10.59 26.57
CA LEU A 343 0.54 -9.15 26.46
C LEU A 343 0.17 -8.48 27.79
N GLY A 344 0.95 -7.49 28.22
CA GLY A 344 0.64 -6.71 29.42
C GLY A 344 -0.66 -5.91 29.28
N ASP A 345 -0.95 -5.43 28.07
CA ASP A 345 -2.21 -4.78 27.71
C ASP A 345 -2.69 -5.32 26.36
N GLU A 346 -3.40 -6.44 26.40
CA GLU A 346 -3.95 -7.10 25.21
C GLU A 346 -4.98 -6.21 24.50
N ARG A 347 -5.78 -5.43 25.24
CA ARG A 347 -6.85 -4.60 24.69
C ARG A 347 -6.28 -3.48 23.83
N SER A 348 -5.33 -2.72 24.35
CA SER A 348 -4.69 -1.64 23.59
C SER A 348 -3.91 -2.19 22.40
N PHE A 349 -3.32 -3.39 22.53
CA PHE A 349 -2.64 -4.05 21.41
C PHE A 349 -3.63 -4.41 20.29
N ILE A 350 -4.77 -5.03 20.62
CA ILE A 350 -5.82 -5.37 19.64
C ILE A 350 -6.34 -4.11 18.94
N SER A 351 -6.62 -3.05 19.69
CA SER A 351 -7.08 -1.76 19.13
C SER A 351 -6.04 -1.16 18.18
N ALA A 352 -4.76 -1.13 18.58
CA ALA A 352 -3.68 -0.64 17.74
C ALA A 352 -3.48 -1.51 16.48
N LEU A 353 -3.56 -2.83 16.61
CA LEU A 353 -3.47 -3.76 15.48
C LEU A 353 -4.63 -3.54 14.50
N SER A 354 -5.86 -3.40 14.99
CA SER A 354 -7.03 -3.06 14.18
C SER A 354 -6.82 -1.75 13.41
N HIS A 355 -6.35 -0.69 14.08
CA HIS A 355 -6.05 0.59 13.43
C HIS A 355 -5.05 0.46 12.26
N TYR A 356 -4.01 -0.35 12.41
CA TYR A 356 -3.02 -0.57 11.35
C TYR A 356 -3.48 -1.54 10.27
N LEU A 357 -4.44 -2.42 10.57
CA LEU A 357 -5.08 -3.29 9.57
C LEU A 357 -6.05 -2.52 8.66
N GLN A 358 -6.48 -1.31 9.04
CA GLN A 358 -7.33 -0.48 8.20
C GLN A 358 -6.69 -0.25 6.82
N PRO A 359 -7.32 -0.67 5.71
CA PRO A 359 -6.70 -0.58 4.39
C PRO A 359 -6.62 0.88 3.93
N LYS A 360 -5.43 1.33 3.48
CA LYS A 360 -5.17 2.72 3.06
C LYS A 360 -4.71 2.83 1.61
N VAL A 361 -5.44 3.59 0.80
CA VAL A 361 -5.16 3.84 -0.63
C VAL A 361 -5.05 5.34 -0.86
N VAL A 362 -4.08 5.71 -1.69
CA VAL A 362 -3.92 7.09 -2.14
C VAL A 362 -4.10 7.17 -3.64
N VAL A 363 -5.02 8.04 -4.07
CA VAL A 363 -5.22 8.41 -5.47
C VAL A 363 -4.49 9.72 -5.73
N SER A 364 -3.44 9.66 -6.55
CA SER A 364 -2.58 10.78 -6.89
C SER A 364 -2.94 11.31 -8.29
N SER A 365 -2.88 12.61 -8.50
CA SER A 365 -3.19 13.26 -9.78
C SER A 365 -2.30 14.48 -10.04
N ASN A 366 -2.10 14.84 -11.31
CA ASN A 366 -1.13 15.86 -11.73
C ASN A 366 -1.72 17.03 -12.55
N GLY A 367 -3.04 17.21 -12.55
CA GLY A 367 -3.72 18.29 -13.24
C GLY A 367 -5.22 18.33 -12.95
N HIS A 368 -5.90 19.44 -13.25
CA HIS A 368 -7.32 19.62 -12.92
C HIS A 368 -8.26 18.61 -13.59
N GLY A 369 -7.98 18.19 -14.82
CA GLY A 369 -8.80 17.17 -15.49
C GLY A 369 -8.56 15.79 -14.87
N GLU A 370 -7.32 15.50 -14.51
CA GLU A 370 -6.91 14.31 -13.79
C GLU A 370 -7.43 14.27 -12.36
N ASP A 371 -7.56 15.43 -11.69
CA ASP A 371 -8.16 15.57 -10.36
C ASP A 371 -9.63 15.18 -10.38
N ALA A 372 -10.38 15.55 -11.44
CA ALA A 372 -11.78 15.14 -11.59
C ALA A 372 -11.92 13.62 -11.76
N ILE A 373 -11.05 12.99 -12.56
CA ILE A 373 -11.03 11.53 -12.75
C ILE A 373 -10.58 10.84 -11.45
N GLY A 374 -9.54 11.37 -10.81
CA GLY A 374 -8.99 10.84 -9.56
C GLY A 374 -9.96 10.96 -8.39
N SER A 375 -10.71 12.05 -8.29
CA SER A 375 -11.74 12.22 -7.26
C SER A 375 -12.92 11.29 -7.49
N LEU A 376 -13.35 11.09 -8.75
CA LEU A 376 -14.35 10.09 -9.10
C LEU A 376 -13.88 8.68 -8.73
N LEU A 377 -12.64 8.32 -9.07
CA LEU A 377 -12.06 7.03 -8.70
C LEU A 377 -12.01 6.84 -7.18
N ALA A 378 -11.58 7.85 -6.43
CA ALA A 378 -11.54 7.82 -4.98
C ALA A 378 -12.93 7.63 -4.37
N GLU A 379 -13.95 8.32 -4.90
CA GLU A 379 -15.33 8.14 -4.48
C GLU A 379 -15.83 6.71 -4.75
N ARG A 380 -15.56 6.15 -5.94
CA ARG A 380 -15.96 4.77 -6.30
C ARG A 380 -15.29 3.74 -5.40
N LEU A 381 -14.00 3.92 -5.10
CA LEU A 381 -13.27 3.09 -4.13
C LEU A 381 -13.88 3.21 -2.74
N LYS A 382 -14.19 4.44 -2.28
CA LYS A 382 -14.79 4.67 -0.95
C LYS A 382 -16.20 4.07 -0.86
N LYS A 383 -16.98 4.15 -1.92
CA LYS A 383 -18.32 3.53 -2.00
C LYS A 383 -18.24 2.01 -1.94
N LYS A 384 -17.27 1.40 -2.63
CA LYS A 384 -17.08 -0.07 -2.61
C LYS A 384 -16.47 -0.56 -1.29
N PHE A 385 -15.57 0.22 -0.69
CA PHE A 385 -14.86 -0.11 0.54
C PHE A 385 -15.04 0.99 1.61
N PRO A 386 -16.23 1.11 2.22
CA PRO A 386 -16.58 2.25 3.09
C PRO A 386 -15.69 2.40 4.33
N LEU A 387 -15.19 1.29 4.87
CA LEU A 387 -14.33 1.24 6.05
C LEU A 387 -12.85 1.51 5.74
N SER A 388 -12.47 1.54 4.47
CA SER A 388 -11.10 1.84 4.05
C SER A 388 -10.81 3.34 4.06
N ASP A 389 -9.55 3.69 4.31
CA ASP A 389 -9.05 5.06 4.16
C ASP A 389 -8.68 5.30 2.69
N VAL A 390 -9.47 6.15 2.03
CA VAL A 390 -9.26 6.56 0.64
C VAL A 390 -8.95 8.05 0.66
N SER A 391 -7.75 8.40 0.25
CA SER A 391 -7.25 9.77 0.28
C SER A 391 -6.74 10.23 -1.08
N GLY A 392 -6.82 11.53 -1.36
CA GLY A 392 -6.31 12.18 -2.56
C GLY A 392 -4.93 12.79 -2.36
N PHE A 393 -4.10 12.77 -3.40
CA PHE A 393 -2.80 13.45 -3.47
C PHE A 393 -2.65 14.22 -4.80
N PRO A 394 -3.37 15.34 -4.98
CA PRO A 394 -3.17 16.22 -6.12
C PRO A 394 -1.81 16.94 -5.99
N ILE A 395 -0.97 16.84 -7.02
CA ILE A 395 0.32 17.56 -7.11
C ILE A 395 0.12 19.03 -7.48
N VAL A 396 -1.06 19.40 -7.99
CA VAL A 396 -1.39 20.75 -8.46
C VAL A 396 -2.67 21.24 -7.79
N GLY A 397 -2.69 22.50 -7.41
CA GLY A 397 -3.84 23.16 -6.81
C GLY A 397 -4.04 22.78 -5.36
N ARG A 398 -5.25 23.06 -4.85
CA ARG A 398 -5.61 22.75 -3.46
C ARG A 398 -6.27 21.39 -3.31
N GLY A 399 -6.66 20.71 -4.39
CA GLY A 399 -7.45 19.47 -4.31
C GLY A 399 -8.94 19.69 -4.02
N GLN A 400 -9.53 20.76 -4.54
CA GLN A 400 -10.96 21.07 -4.33
C GLN A 400 -11.88 19.95 -4.86
N GLU A 401 -11.55 19.34 -6.00
CA GLU A 401 -12.31 18.22 -6.59
C GLU A 401 -12.38 16.98 -5.69
N TYR A 402 -11.32 16.69 -4.93
CA TYR A 402 -11.36 15.60 -3.95
C TYR A 402 -12.23 15.97 -2.75
N ARG A 403 -12.06 17.18 -2.22
CA ARG A 403 -12.83 17.64 -1.05
C ARG A 403 -14.32 17.76 -1.33
N SER A 404 -14.73 18.18 -2.52
CA SER A 404 -16.15 18.27 -2.91
C SER A 404 -16.85 16.91 -2.91
N ARG A 405 -16.10 15.82 -3.12
CA ARG A 405 -16.57 14.43 -3.04
C ARG A 405 -16.35 13.79 -1.66
N GLY A 406 -16.02 14.58 -0.63
CA GLY A 406 -15.79 14.06 0.72
C GLY A 406 -14.48 13.27 0.90
N ILE A 407 -13.52 13.42 -0.02
CA ILE A 407 -12.22 12.74 0.03
C ILE A 407 -11.19 13.64 0.70
N SER A 408 -10.46 13.10 1.69
CA SER A 408 -9.35 13.77 2.37
C SER A 408 -8.18 14.03 1.40
N VAL A 409 -7.52 15.16 1.55
CA VAL A 409 -6.35 15.54 0.72
C VAL A 409 -5.10 15.55 1.58
N LEU A 410 -4.11 14.73 1.20
CA LEU A 410 -2.85 14.57 1.93
C LEU A 410 -1.71 15.42 1.39
N SER A 411 -1.84 15.92 0.16
CA SER A 411 -0.80 16.74 -0.45
C SER A 411 -0.81 18.17 0.10
N PRO A 412 0.37 18.80 0.22
CA PRO A 412 0.45 20.22 0.52
C PRO A 412 -0.11 21.03 -0.67
N PRO A 413 -0.83 22.14 -0.43
CA PRO A 413 -1.38 22.95 -1.51
C PRO A 413 -0.27 23.57 -2.37
N SER A 414 -0.41 23.50 -3.69
CA SER A 414 0.55 24.02 -4.66
C SER A 414 -0.15 24.83 -5.75
N GLU A 415 -0.16 26.15 -5.61
CA GLU A 415 -0.61 27.03 -6.69
C GLU A 415 0.59 27.40 -7.56
N THR A 416 0.78 26.68 -8.68
CA THR A 416 1.77 27.08 -9.69
C THR A 416 1.11 27.97 -10.75
N PRO A 417 1.75 29.08 -11.17
CA PRO A 417 1.22 29.97 -12.22
C PRO A 417 0.95 29.26 -13.55
N SER A 418 1.69 28.19 -13.84
CA SER A 418 1.56 27.39 -15.07
C SER A 418 0.42 26.34 -15.02
N GLY A 419 -0.16 26.10 -13.84
CA GLY A 419 -1.28 25.16 -13.64
C GLY A 419 -0.94 23.71 -14.00
N GLY A 420 0.32 23.30 -13.81
CA GLY A 420 0.82 21.95 -14.08
C GLY A 420 2.34 21.84 -14.10
N VAL A 421 2.87 20.62 -14.16
CA VAL A 421 4.31 20.38 -14.27
C VAL A 421 4.74 20.64 -15.72
N VAL A 422 5.29 21.84 -15.96
CA VAL A 422 6.09 22.25 -17.12
C VAL A 422 5.46 21.93 -18.49
N LYS A 423 4.67 22.85 -19.02
CA LYS A 423 4.30 22.87 -20.45
C LYS A 423 5.19 23.80 -21.26
N TYR A 424 6.12 23.20 -21.99
CA TYR A 424 6.74 23.64 -23.26
C TYR A 424 7.58 24.94 -23.33
N ARG A 425 7.85 25.70 -22.25
CA ARG A 425 8.75 26.87 -22.32
C ARG A 425 9.71 26.98 -21.14
N LEU A 426 11.00 27.17 -21.43
CA LEU A 426 12.06 27.39 -20.44
C LEU A 426 11.79 28.63 -19.55
N ARG A 427 11.08 29.64 -20.08
CA ARG A 427 10.66 30.84 -19.33
C ARG A 427 9.62 30.55 -18.25
N ASP A 428 8.72 29.61 -18.48
CA ASP A 428 7.69 29.23 -17.50
C ASP A 428 8.31 28.40 -16.37
N LEU A 429 9.28 27.54 -16.69
CA LEU A 429 10.11 26.86 -15.68
C LEU A 429 10.88 27.84 -14.78
N VAL A 430 11.46 28.91 -15.35
CA VAL A 430 12.16 29.95 -14.58
C VAL A 430 11.20 30.75 -13.69
N ARG A 431 9.98 31.04 -14.17
CA ARG A 431 8.92 31.68 -13.36
C ARG A 431 8.49 30.77 -12.21
N ASP A 432 8.28 29.49 -12.48
CA ASP A 432 7.85 28.51 -11.47
C ASP A 432 8.95 28.33 -10.41
N ILE A 433 10.23 28.23 -10.80
CA ILE A 433 11.37 28.18 -9.85
C ILE A 433 11.42 29.43 -8.97
N ARG A 434 11.27 30.63 -9.56
CA ARG A 434 11.23 31.89 -8.79
C ARG A 434 10.02 32.00 -7.86
N SER A 435 8.92 31.32 -8.17
CA SER A 435 7.71 31.24 -7.32
C SER A 435 7.80 30.18 -6.21
N GLY A 436 8.93 29.46 -6.09
CA GLY A 436 9.14 28.50 -5.00
C GLY A 436 8.92 27.03 -5.38
N LEU A 437 8.93 26.66 -6.67
CA LEU A 437 8.74 25.28 -7.14
C LEU A 437 9.61 24.25 -6.39
N LEU A 438 10.89 24.55 -6.11
CA LEU A 438 11.78 23.64 -5.38
C LEU A 438 11.31 23.37 -3.95
N ARG A 439 10.80 24.40 -3.26
CA ARG A 439 10.21 24.27 -1.93
C ARG A 439 8.94 23.42 -1.97
N HIS A 440 8.11 23.60 -2.99
CA HIS A 440 6.90 22.78 -3.19
C HIS A 440 7.23 21.31 -3.47
N ILE A 441 8.20 21.04 -4.35
CA ILE A 441 8.69 19.67 -4.59
C ILE A 441 9.25 19.06 -3.31
N GLY A 442 10.02 19.82 -2.52
CA GLY A 442 10.53 19.39 -1.22
C GLY A 442 9.41 19.00 -0.25
N ALA A 443 8.41 19.86 -0.09
CA ALA A 443 7.25 19.60 0.78
C ALA A 443 6.42 18.40 0.30
N GLN A 444 6.26 18.25 -1.02
CA GLN A 444 5.57 17.08 -1.60
C GLN A 444 6.36 15.79 -1.39
N ALA A 445 7.68 15.82 -1.53
CA ALA A 445 8.54 14.68 -1.26
C ALA A 445 8.52 14.29 0.23
N GLU A 446 8.51 15.27 1.14
CA GLU A 446 8.36 15.04 2.58
C GLU A 446 7.00 14.43 2.92
N ALA A 447 5.91 14.94 2.32
CA ALA A 447 4.58 14.37 2.48
C ALA A 447 4.53 12.90 2.02
N TRP A 448 5.11 12.57 0.85
CA TRP A 448 5.23 11.17 0.41
C TRP A 448 6.07 10.31 1.35
N SER A 449 7.21 10.83 1.82
CA SER A 449 8.08 10.14 2.78
C SER A 449 7.32 9.82 4.07
N GLY A 450 6.47 10.74 4.54
CA GLY A 450 5.62 10.55 5.71
C GLY A 450 4.53 9.46 5.56
N LEU A 451 4.20 9.09 4.32
CA LEU A 451 3.26 8.02 3.97
C LEU A 451 3.95 6.66 3.77
N ARG A 452 5.29 6.62 3.74
CA ARG A 452 6.07 5.38 3.54
C ARG A 452 5.70 4.33 4.57
N GLY A 453 5.31 3.16 4.08
CA GLY A 453 4.89 2.03 4.92
C GLY A 453 3.50 2.15 5.53
N LYS A 454 2.84 3.32 5.45
CA LYS A 454 1.46 3.52 5.96
C LYS A 454 0.39 3.32 4.89
N VAL A 455 0.74 3.55 3.63
CA VAL A 455 -0.16 3.39 2.47
C VAL A 455 0.17 2.08 1.76
N ARG A 456 -0.88 1.31 1.45
CA ARG A 456 -0.71 0.01 0.81
C ARG A 456 -0.63 0.10 -0.70
N THR A 457 -1.55 0.86 -1.29
CA THR A 457 -1.69 1.01 -2.73
C THR A 457 -1.67 2.49 -3.10
N VAL A 458 -0.91 2.83 -4.13
CA VAL A 458 -0.95 4.15 -4.76
C VAL A 458 -1.41 4.00 -6.19
N ILE A 459 -2.42 4.78 -6.55
CA ILE A 459 -2.98 4.84 -7.89
C ILE A 459 -2.68 6.22 -8.46
N CYS A 460 -2.02 6.26 -9.61
CA CYS A 460 -1.66 7.50 -10.28
C CYS A 460 -2.62 7.74 -11.46
N VAL A 461 -3.35 8.85 -11.43
CA VAL A 461 -4.20 9.31 -12.52
C VAL A 461 -3.47 10.44 -13.24
N GLY A 462 -2.91 10.15 -14.42
CA GLY A 462 -2.07 11.12 -15.12
C GLY A 462 -1.01 10.50 -16.02
N ASP A 463 0.25 10.89 -15.78
CA ASP A 463 1.38 10.56 -16.64
C ASP A 463 2.55 9.86 -15.90
N VAL A 464 3.63 9.63 -16.64
CA VAL A 464 4.85 8.96 -16.15
C VAL A 464 5.62 9.85 -15.15
N TYR A 465 5.47 11.18 -15.19
CA TYR A 465 6.10 12.06 -14.22
C TYR A 465 5.47 11.87 -12.83
N LEU A 466 4.13 11.87 -12.76
CA LEU A 466 3.39 11.58 -11.54
C LEU A 466 3.78 10.22 -10.98
N PHE A 467 3.83 9.22 -11.85
CA PHE A 467 4.30 7.87 -11.53
C PHE A 467 5.69 7.87 -10.87
N LEU A 468 6.67 8.55 -11.47
CA LEU A 468 8.04 8.65 -10.94
C LEU A 468 8.09 9.37 -9.58
N HIS A 469 7.31 10.45 -9.45
CA HIS A 469 7.21 11.23 -8.23
C HIS A 469 6.72 10.36 -7.06
N THR A 470 5.70 9.53 -7.29
CA THR A 470 5.21 8.59 -6.26
C THR A 470 6.20 7.49 -5.94
N LEU A 471 6.87 6.91 -6.95
CA LEU A 471 7.83 5.82 -6.77
C LEU A 471 9.02 6.28 -5.93
N TRP A 472 9.58 7.45 -6.20
CA TRP A 472 10.71 7.98 -5.43
C TRP A 472 10.29 8.40 -4.01
N GLY A 473 9.10 8.97 -3.83
CA GLY A 473 8.66 9.47 -2.53
C GLY A 473 8.45 8.36 -1.48
N GLN A 474 7.74 7.28 -1.85
CA GLN A 474 7.30 6.25 -0.89
C GLN A 474 7.69 4.80 -1.24
N GLY A 475 8.20 4.57 -2.45
CA GLY A 475 8.75 3.28 -2.87
C GLY A 475 7.75 2.17 -3.21
N ALA A 476 6.44 2.35 -2.98
CA ALA A 476 5.46 1.35 -3.42
C ALA A 476 5.23 1.43 -4.93
N MET A 477 5.05 0.26 -5.55
CA MET A 477 4.85 0.10 -6.98
C MET A 477 3.41 0.51 -7.37
N PRO A 478 3.19 1.61 -8.10
CA PRO A 478 1.86 2.15 -8.30
C PRO A 478 1.11 1.46 -9.47
N VAL A 479 -0.21 1.64 -9.47
CA VAL A 479 -1.08 1.41 -10.63
C VAL A 479 -1.22 2.74 -11.38
N LEU A 480 -1.15 2.72 -12.71
CA LEU A 480 -1.25 3.94 -13.53
C LEU A 480 -2.55 3.92 -14.34
N LEU A 481 -3.40 4.92 -14.12
CA LEU A 481 -4.50 5.29 -15.00
C LEU A 481 -4.01 6.41 -15.92
N ALA A 482 -3.57 6.02 -17.12
CA ALA A 482 -2.91 6.94 -18.05
C ALA A 482 -3.93 7.79 -18.80
N THR A 483 -3.87 9.12 -18.63
CA THR A 483 -4.83 10.08 -19.23
C THR A 483 -4.21 10.90 -20.36
N ALA A 484 -2.90 11.15 -20.29
CA ALA A 484 -2.21 12.14 -21.13
C ALA A 484 -1.54 11.56 -22.39
N LYS A 485 -0.94 10.35 -22.30
CA LYS A 485 -0.19 9.75 -23.42
C LYS A 485 -1.08 8.86 -24.29
N SER A 486 -0.91 9.04 -25.59
CA SER A 486 -1.58 8.27 -26.63
C SER A 486 -0.64 8.13 -27.83
N VAL A 487 -0.57 6.94 -28.42
CA VAL A 487 0.18 6.69 -29.67
C VAL A 487 -0.26 7.64 -30.80
N ARG A 488 -1.53 8.09 -30.78
CA ARG A 488 -2.07 9.05 -31.75
C ARG A 488 -1.44 10.44 -31.64
N LEU A 489 -0.83 10.77 -30.50
CA LEU A 489 -0.11 12.01 -30.27
C LEU A 489 1.39 11.82 -30.39
N HIS A 490 1.95 11.09 -29.42
CA HIS A 490 3.33 10.67 -29.26
C HIS A 490 3.28 9.47 -28.32
N GLY A 491 3.74 8.31 -28.81
CA GLY A 491 3.88 7.12 -27.99
C GLY A 491 4.86 7.31 -26.82
N HIS A 492 4.90 6.33 -25.93
CA HIS A 492 5.85 6.37 -24.82
C HIS A 492 7.31 6.34 -25.31
N TRP A 493 8.20 7.02 -24.61
CA TRP A 493 9.63 6.93 -24.92
C TRP A 493 10.19 5.57 -24.49
N GLY A 494 11.29 5.11 -25.10
CA GLY A 494 11.89 3.80 -24.77
C GLY A 494 12.19 3.63 -23.27
N LEU A 495 12.71 4.67 -22.63
CA LEU A 495 12.96 4.69 -21.18
C LEU A 495 11.68 4.61 -20.35
N GLU A 496 10.62 5.31 -20.75
CA GLU A 496 9.33 5.26 -20.06
C GLU A 496 8.70 3.87 -20.17
N LYS A 497 8.72 3.27 -21.37
CA LYS A 497 8.24 1.89 -21.57
C LYS A 497 9.00 0.90 -20.69
N HIS A 498 10.33 1.05 -20.63
CA HIS A 498 11.18 0.20 -19.80
C HIS A 498 10.84 0.36 -18.31
N LEU A 499 10.65 1.59 -17.85
CA LEU A 499 10.32 1.91 -16.47
C LEU A 499 8.93 1.39 -16.09
N ILE A 500 7.91 1.65 -16.92
CA ILE A 500 6.54 1.15 -16.73
C ILE A 500 6.55 -0.38 -16.60
N ARG A 501 7.24 -1.08 -17.51
CA ARG A 501 7.35 -2.54 -17.47
C ARG A 501 7.94 -3.07 -16.16
N LEU A 502 8.92 -2.38 -15.59
CA LEU A 502 9.62 -2.85 -14.40
C LEU A 502 9.00 -2.37 -13.08
N ARG A 503 8.30 -1.24 -13.10
CA ARG A 503 7.95 -0.49 -11.88
C ARG A 503 6.50 -0.04 -11.83
N CYS A 504 5.67 -0.37 -12.81
CA CYS A 504 4.23 -0.19 -12.73
C CYS A 504 3.57 -1.55 -12.58
N ARG A 505 2.60 -1.64 -11.66
CA ARG A 505 1.90 -2.90 -11.41
C ARG A 505 0.96 -3.27 -12.54
N ARG A 506 0.21 -2.28 -13.03
CA ARG A 506 -0.66 -2.34 -14.21
C ARG A 506 -0.93 -0.94 -14.72
N VAL A 507 -1.03 -0.79 -16.04
CA VAL A 507 -1.41 0.44 -16.72
C VAL A 507 -2.79 0.28 -17.36
N PHE A 508 -3.73 1.14 -16.97
CA PHE A 508 -4.99 1.33 -17.67
C PHE A 508 -4.78 2.46 -18.67
N THR A 509 -4.75 2.12 -19.96
CA THR A 509 -4.48 3.08 -21.02
C THR A 509 -5.75 3.75 -21.50
N ARG A 510 -5.56 4.92 -22.10
CA ARG A 510 -6.62 5.72 -22.69
C ARG A 510 -7.22 5.17 -23.98
N ASP A 511 -6.43 4.43 -24.74
CA ASP A 511 -6.81 3.87 -26.05
C ASP A 511 -6.15 2.49 -26.27
N PRO A 512 -6.74 1.66 -27.15
CA PRO A 512 -6.27 0.30 -27.39
C PRO A 512 -4.92 0.25 -28.14
N GLU A 513 -4.57 1.26 -28.94
CA GLU A 513 -3.28 1.37 -29.61
C GLU A 513 -2.14 1.52 -28.60
N THR A 514 -2.33 2.35 -27.58
CA THR A 514 -1.36 2.56 -26.50
C THR A 514 -1.24 1.35 -25.60
N ALA A 515 -2.34 0.62 -25.35
CA ALA A 515 -2.28 -0.67 -24.66
C ALA A 515 -1.35 -1.64 -25.42
N ARG A 516 -1.58 -1.81 -26.73
CA ARG A 516 -0.76 -2.68 -27.59
C ARG A 516 0.71 -2.29 -27.58
N GLU A 517 1.03 -1.00 -27.72
CA GLU A 517 2.41 -0.50 -27.69
C GLU A 517 3.16 -0.90 -26.40
N LEU A 518 2.48 -0.85 -25.25
CA LEU A 518 3.05 -1.20 -23.96
C LEU A 518 3.12 -2.73 -23.77
N SER A 519 2.07 -3.46 -24.16
CA SER A 519 2.00 -4.93 -24.07
C SER A 519 3.06 -5.61 -24.94
N GLU A 520 3.35 -5.10 -26.14
CA GLU A 520 4.44 -5.61 -27.01
C GLU A 520 5.81 -5.54 -26.34
N ARG A 521 6.00 -4.61 -25.39
CA ARG A 521 7.20 -4.50 -24.56
C ARG A 521 7.09 -5.26 -23.24
N LYS A 522 6.10 -6.15 -23.09
CA LYS A 522 5.82 -6.97 -21.90
C LYS A 522 5.43 -6.18 -20.66
N ALA A 523 4.93 -4.94 -20.80
CA ALA A 523 4.28 -4.25 -19.69
C ALA A 523 2.84 -4.79 -19.50
N ASP A 524 2.37 -4.90 -18.26
CA ASP A 524 0.97 -5.20 -17.98
C ASP A 524 0.12 -3.96 -18.25
N ALA A 525 -0.38 -3.83 -19.48
CA ALA A 525 -1.16 -2.71 -19.97
C ALA A 525 -2.47 -3.19 -20.59
N VAL A 526 -3.58 -2.50 -20.26
CA VAL A 526 -4.93 -2.86 -20.69
C VAL A 526 -5.74 -1.62 -21.07
N TYR A 527 -6.59 -1.75 -22.08
CA TYR A 527 -7.65 -0.79 -22.39
C TYR A 527 -9.00 -1.35 -21.90
N ARG A 528 -9.73 -0.56 -21.11
CA ARG A 528 -11.03 -0.90 -20.53
C ARG A 528 -12.05 0.23 -20.65
N GLY A 529 -11.81 1.17 -21.56
CA GLY A 529 -12.51 2.44 -21.65
C GLY A 529 -11.52 3.60 -21.57
N ASN A 530 -11.97 4.77 -22.00
CA ASN A 530 -11.19 5.99 -21.93
C ASN A 530 -11.46 6.70 -20.58
N PRO A 531 -10.44 6.94 -19.73
CA PRO A 531 -10.61 7.56 -18.42
C PRO A 531 -11.31 8.92 -18.43
N ILE A 532 -11.21 9.68 -19.53
CA ILE A 532 -11.89 10.97 -19.67
C ILE A 532 -13.40 10.78 -19.88
N MET A 533 -13.78 9.70 -20.55
CA MET A 533 -15.18 9.37 -20.78
C MET A 533 -15.87 8.80 -19.53
N ASP A 534 -15.12 8.40 -18.49
CA ASP A 534 -15.70 8.09 -17.17
C ASP A 534 -16.35 9.31 -16.50
N LEU A 535 -15.98 10.54 -16.90
CA LEU A 535 -16.64 11.77 -16.47
C LEU A 535 -17.95 12.04 -17.23
N ALA A 536 -18.20 11.33 -18.33
CA ALA A 536 -19.46 11.40 -19.04
C ALA A 536 -20.42 10.37 -18.44
N SER A 537 -21.61 10.79 -18.03
CA SER A 537 -22.60 9.87 -17.48
C SER A 537 -23.25 9.04 -18.60
N ASP A 538 -23.15 7.71 -18.51
CA ASP A 538 -23.73 6.76 -19.47
C ASP A 538 -25.27 6.82 -19.54
N THR A 539 -25.93 7.48 -18.58
CA THR A 539 -27.39 7.58 -18.52
C THR A 539 -27.98 8.71 -19.36
N ILE A 540 -27.15 9.62 -19.86
CA ILE A 540 -27.66 10.83 -20.53
C ILE A 540 -27.80 10.58 -22.03
N LYS A 541 -29.02 10.29 -22.48
CA LYS A 541 -29.35 10.19 -23.91
C LYS A 541 -29.31 11.57 -24.55
N ARG A 542 -28.62 11.70 -25.68
CA ARG A 542 -28.56 12.95 -26.44
C ARG A 542 -29.91 13.27 -27.07
N SER A 543 -30.36 14.51 -26.92
CA SER A 543 -31.48 15.06 -27.69
C SER A 543 -30.93 15.85 -28.88
N GLU A 544 -31.07 15.33 -30.09
CA GLU A 544 -30.53 15.98 -31.31
C GLU A 544 -31.61 16.75 -32.09
N GLY A 545 -31.23 17.86 -32.70
CA GLY A 545 -31.77 18.26 -33.99
C GLY A 545 -33.16 18.91 -34.00
N LYS A 546 -33.59 19.52 -32.89
CA LYS A 546 -34.81 20.36 -32.87
C LYS A 546 -34.44 21.82 -32.75
N ARG A 547 -34.86 22.63 -33.73
CA ARG A 547 -34.77 24.09 -33.65
C ARG A 547 -35.58 24.61 -32.43
N PRO A 548 -35.12 25.67 -31.74
CA PRO A 548 -33.84 26.38 -31.94
C PRO A 548 -32.63 25.52 -31.57
N PHE A 549 -31.56 25.61 -32.37
CA PHE A 549 -30.33 24.85 -32.10
C PHE A 549 -29.68 25.29 -30.79
N ARG A 550 -28.99 24.38 -30.12
CA ARG A 550 -28.33 24.66 -28.84
C ARG A 550 -26.82 24.68 -29.00
N VAL A 551 -26.24 25.84 -28.75
CA VAL A 551 -24.80 26.10 -28.85
C VAL A 551 -24.20 26.13 -27.45
N LEU A 552 -23.28 25.21 -27.19
CA LEU A 552 -22.53 25.14 -25.95
C LEU A 552 -21.28 26.02 -26.04
N LEU A 553 -21.00 26.78 -24.99
CA LEU A 553 -19.81 27.64 -24.87
C LEU A 553 -18.94 27.16 -23.71
N LEU A 554 -17.64 26.97 -23.95
CA LEU A 554 -16.67 26.55 -22.94
C LEU A 554 -15.49 27.53 -22.83
N PRO A 555 -15.55 28.50 -21.88
CA PRO A 555 -14.49 29.51 -21.68
C PRO A 555 -13.21 28.93 -21.05
N GLY A 556 -13.23 27.67 -20.61
CA GLY A 556 -12.11 27.02 -19.94
C GLY A 556 -12.17 27.15 -18.41
N SER A 557 -11.15 26.66 -17.72
CA SER A 557 -11.14 26.53 -16.24
C SER A 557 -10.02 27.31 -15.55
N ARG A 558 -9.30 28.16 -16.29
CA ARG A 558 -8.08 28.87 -15.84
C ARG A 558 -8.29 30.37 -15.90
N GLU A 559 -7.37 31.14 -15.31
CA GLU A 559 -7.37 32.62 -15.38
C GLU A 559 -7.59 33.20 -16.79
N ARG A 560 -7.03 32.56 -17.83
CA ARG A 560 -7.26 32.99 -19.22
C ARG A 560 -8.73 32.94 -19.65
N ALA A 561 -9.57 32.15 -18.98
CA ALA A 561 -11.00 32.05 -19.27
C ALA A 561 -11.73 33.39 -19.17
N TYR A 562 -11.28 34.32 -18.31
CA TYR A 562 -11.87 35.65 -18.24
C TYR A 562 -11.60 36.49 -19.50
N GLU A 563 -10.45 36.29 -20.15
CA GLU A 563 -10.10 36.96 -21.41
C GLU A 563 -10.83 36.29 -22.59
N ASP A 564 -10.79 34.96 -22.63
CA ASP A 564 -11.39 34.19 -23.73
C ASP A 564 -12.93 34.22 -23.71
N LEU A 565 -13.55 34.63 -22.58
CA LEU A 565 -14.99 34.85 -22.46
C LEU A 565 -15.53 35.81 -23.51
N VAL A 566 -14.82 36.93 -23.75
CA VAL A 566 -15.26 37.97 -24.69
C VAL A 566 -15.39 37.40 -26.10
N LEU A 567 -14.40 36.61 -26.53
CA LEU A 567 -14.39 35.96 -27.84
C LEU A 567 -15.61 35.04 -28.04
N LEU A 568 -15.96 34.25 -27.02
CA LEU A 568 -17.10 33.32 -27.09
C LEU A 568 -18.44 34.04 -27.11
N LEU A 569 -18.58 35.11 -26.32
CA LEU A 569 -19.78 35.93 -26.29
C LEU A 569 -19.98 36.66 -27.63
N GLU A 570 -18.94 37.30 -28.16
CA GLU A 570 -19.00 37.94 -29.49
C GLU A 570 -19.32 36.93 -30.60
N ALA A 571 -18.76 35.72 -30.54
CA ALA A 571 -19.11 34.66 -31.50
C ALA A 571 -20.60 34.26 -31.40
N ALA A 572 -21.15 34.18 -30.18
CA ALA A 572 -22.58 33.93 -29.97
C ALA A 572 -23.46 35.04 -30.56
N ALA A 573 -23.06 36.31 -30.41
CA ALA A 573 -23.74 37.44 -31.04
C ALA A 573 -23.75 37.36 -32.56
N GLU A 574 -22.64 36.95 -33.18
CA GLU A 574 -22.56 36.75 -34.64
C GLU A 574 -23.43 35.57 -35.11
N ILE A 575 -23.42 34.43 -34.39
CA ILE A 575 -24.26 33.25 -34.73
C ILE A 575 -25.75 33.62 -34.70
N ALA A 576 -26.18 34.35 -33.68
CA ALA A 576 -27.58 34.71 -33.47
C ALA A 576 -28.15 35.66 -34.53
N LYS A 577 -27.31 36.29 -35.37
CA LYS A 577 -27.77 37.11 -36.49
C LYS A 577 -28.34 36.29 -37.64
N GLU A 578 -27.86 35.05 -37.81
CA GLU A 578 -28.17 34.22 -38.97
C GLU A 578 -29.06 33.00 -38.65
N GLU A 579 -29.06 32.50 -37.40
CA GLU A 579 -29.83 31.31 -37.02
C GLU A 579 -30.40 31.43 -35.60
N ASP A 580 -31.61 30.88 -35.39
CA ASP A 580 -32.27 30.88 -34.09
C ASP A 580 -31.62 29.85 -33.15
N CYS A 581 -30.75 30.34 -32.28
CA CYS A 581 -29.92 29.54 -31.38
C CYS A 581 -30.15 29.89 -29.91
N ARG A 582 -30.12 28.87 -29.06
CA ARG A 582 -30.02 29.01 -27.60
C ARG A 582 -28.57 28.77 -27.17
N PHE A 583 -28.03 29.67 -26.35
CA PHE A 583 -26.66 29.59 -25.89
C PHE A 583 -26.60 29.21 -24.41
N GLU A 584 -25.73 28.25 -24.11
CA GLU A 584 -25.45 27.83 -22.75
C GLU A 584 -23.94 27.77 -22.53
N MET A 585 -23.48 28.23 -21.38
CA MET A 585 -22.06 28.30 -21.03
C MET A 585 -21.78 27.54 -19.75
N VAL A 586 -20.90 26.55 -19.80
CA VAL A 586 -20.49 25.83 -18.58
C VAL A 586 -19.38 26.60 -17.87
N VAL A 587 -19.60 26.96 -16.62
CA VAL A 587 -18.64 27.70 -15.80
C VAL A 587 -17.95 26.74 -14.84
N ALA A 588 -16.63 26.64 -14.94
CA ALA A 588 -15.84 25.80 -14.05
C ALA A 588 -15.87 26.33 -12.59
N SER A 589 -15.85 25.40 -11.62
CA SER A 589 -15.82 25.67 -10.18
C SER A 589 -14.63 26.53 -9.72
N THR A 590 -13.54 26.51 -10.50
CA THR A 590 -12.30 27.25 -10.27
C THR A 590 -12.40 28.74 -10.61
N LEU A 591 -13.45 29.18 -11.30
CA LEU A 591 -13.62 30.57 -11.72
C LEU A 591 -14.51 31.35 -10.74
N ASP A 592 -14.12 32.60 -10.48
CA ASP A 592 -14.86 33.55 -9.68
C ASP A 592 -16.04 34.10 -10.48
N ARG A 593 -17.24 33.88 -9.93
CA ARG A 593 -18.52 34.26 -10.55
C ARG A 593 -18.66 35.78 -10.72
N LYS A 594 -18.22 36.57 -9.73
CA LYS A 594 -18.34 38.03 -9.78
C LYS A 594 -17.40 38.61 -10.83
N ARG A 595 -16.23 38.00 -10.99
CA ARG A 595 -15.24 38.41 -11.99
C ARG A 595 -15.65 38.03 -13.40
N LEU A 596 -16.26 36.86 -13.61
CA LEU A 596 -16.88 36.45 -14.88
C LEU A 596 -17.96 37.44 -15.34
N LEU A 597 -18.73 37.97 -14.40
CA LEU A 597 -19.79 38.96 -14.65
C LEU A 597 -19.28 40.42 -14.64
N GLY A 598 -17.97 40.63 -14.46
CA GLY A 598 -17.34 41.96 -14.48
C GLY A 598 -17.31 42.52 -15.90
N LYS A 599 -17.77 43.77 -16.06
CA LYS A 599 -18.00 44.52 -17.33
C LYS A 599 -17.32 43.93 -18.58
N VAL A 600 -18.01 42.98 -19.22
CA VAL A 600 -17.71 42.57 -20.60
C VAL A 600 -18.28 43.64 -21.54
N PRO A 601 -17.51 44.16 -22.52
CA PRO A 601 -18.03 45.17 -23.44
C PRO A 601 -19.28 44.68 -24.17
N SER A 602 -20.37 45.46 -24.15
CA SER A 602 -21.66 45.15 -24.81
C SER A 602 -22.47 43.99 -24.20
N TRP A 603 -22.06 43.45 -23.04
CA TRP A 603 -22.77 42.37 -22.35
C TRP A 603 -23.01 42.71 -20.88
N MET A 604 -24.21 42.42 -20.39
CA MET A 604 -24.61 42.69 -19.01
C MET A 604 -25.12 41.41 -18.34
N GLY A 605 -24.66 41.15 -17.11
CA GLY A 605 -25.27 40.13 -16.26
C GLY A 605 -26.66 40.58 -15.82
N VAL A 606 -27.69 39.76 -16.05
CA VAL A 606 -29.09 40.11 -15.74
C VAL A 606 -29.49 39.59 -14.36
N ASN A 607 -29.33 38.28 -14.17
CA ASN A 607 -29.45 37.56 -12.90
C ASN A 607 -28.24 36.62 -12.86
N GLY A 608 -27.71 36.21 -11.70
CA GLY A 608 -26.40 35.53 -11.57
C GLY A 608 -26.10 34.33 -12.48
N ASP A 609 -27.10 33.82 -13.21
CA ASP A 609 -27.03 32.70 -14.15
C ASP A 609 -27.31 33.09 -15.62
N LEU A 610 -27.36 34.38 -15.97
CA LEU A 610 -27.72 34.87 -17.31
C LEU A 610 -26.91 36.10 -17.73
N ILE A 611 -26.33 36.06 -18.93
CA ILE A 611 -25.66 37.19 -19.58
C ILE A 611 -26.46 37.57 -20.83
N ARG A 612 -26.79 38.86 -20.99
CA ARG A 612 -27.55 39.39 -22.13
C ARG A 612 -26.74 40.45 -22.87
N HIS A 613 -26.84 40.45 -24.20
CA HIS A 613 -26.26 41.49 -25.04
C HIS A 613 -27.06 42.80 -24.93
N ASP A 614 -26.38 43.94 -24.79
CA ASP A 614 -26.97 45.26 -24.48
C ASP A 614 -27.89 45.82 -25.57
N LYS A 615 -27.61 45.54 -26.85
CA LYS A 615 -28.37 46.00 -28.04
C LYS A 615 -29.52 45.07 -28.49
N GLY A 616 -30.15 44.35 -27.57
CA GLY A 616 -31.25 43.42 -27.91
C GLY A 616 -30.80 42.16 -28.66
N GLY A 617 -29.57 41.71 -28.40
CA GLY A 617 -28.98 40.49 -28.98
C GLY A 617 -29.25 39.23 -28.16
N PRO A 618 -28.49 38.13 -28.38
CA PRO A 618 -28.77 36.85 -27.75
C PRO A 618 -28.52 36.84 -26.24
N GLU A 619 -29.12 35.84 -25.59
CA GLU A 619 -28.91 35.52 -24.18
C GLU A 619 -28.05 34.26 -24.04
N VAL A 620 -27.13 34.29 -23.08
CA VAL A 620 -26.27 33.16 -22.73
C VAL A 620 -26.57 32.74 -21.30
N ARG A 621 -27.10 31.53 -21.15
CA ARG A 621 -27.37 30.94 -19.82
C ARG A 621 -26.08 30.37 -19.25
N LEU A 622 -25.74 30.75 -18.02
CA LEU A 622 -24.63 30.15 -17.28
C LEU A 622 -25.11 28.86 -16.61
N PHE A 623 -24.35 27.79 -16.79
CA PHE A 623 -24.61 26.48 -16.23
C PHE A 623 -23.44 26.08 -15.33
N PHE A 624 -23.76 25.68 -14.09
CA PHE A 624 -22.79 25.35 -13.04
C PHE A 624 -22.76 23.86 -12.69
N GLY A 625 -23.31 23.01 -13.57
CA GLY A 625 -23.31 21.56 -13.42
C GLY A 625 -22.25 20.86 -14.27
N GLU A 626 -22.44 19.57 -14.49
CA GLU A 626 -21.50 18.74 -15.24
C GLU A 626 -21.50 19.07 -16.74
N VAL A 627 -20.31 19.13 -17.35
CA VAL A 627 -20.15 19.38 -18.79
C VAL A 627 -20.93 18.36 -19.62
N SER A 628 -20.99 17.11 -19.18
CA SER A 628 -21.72 16.01 -19.83
C SER A 628 -23.23 16.31 -19.92
N GLU A 629 -23.84 16.88 -18.88
CA GLU A 629 -25.24 17.25 -18.87
C GLU A 629 -25.53 18.35 -19.91
N ALA A 630 -24.72 19.40 -19.96
CA ALA A 630 -24.85 20.46 -20.95
C ALA A 630 -24.57 19.95 -22.38
N ALA A 631 -23.56 19.09 -22.55
CA ALA A 631 -23.23 18.49 -23.84
C ALA A 631 -24.35 17.61 -24.40
N SER A 632 -25.04 16.84 -23.54
CA SER A 632 -26.12 15.95 -23.95
C SER A 632 -27.30 16.65 -24.63
N ARG A 633 -27.48 17.93 -24.32
CA ARG A 633 -28.55 18.75 -24.85
C ARG A 633 -28.10 19.72 -25.92
N SER A 634 -26.85 19.62 -26.37
CA SER A 634 -26.23 20.57 -27.31
C SER A 634 -26.07 19.98 -28.71
N ASP A 635 -26.29 20.82 -29.71
CA ASP A 635 -26.12 20.47 -31.12
C ASP A 635 -24.69 20.70 -31.60
N ILE A 636 -24.00 21.69 -31.03
CA ILE A 636 -22.61 22.05 -31.35
C ILE A 636 -21.92 22.72 -30.15
N LEU A 637 -20.60 22.55 -30.06
CA LEU A 637 -19.74 23.19 -29.06
C LEU A 637 -18.84 24.24 -29.71
N VAL A 638 -18.75 25.42 -29.11
CA VAL A 638 -17.66 26.39 -29.31
C VAL A 638 -16.79 26.41 -28.05
N GLY A 639 -15.58 25.87 -28.14
CA GLY A 639 -14.73 25.69 -26.98
C GLY A 639 -13.27 26.02 -27.25
N LEU A 640 -12.53 26.30 -26.19
CA LEU A 640 -11.12 26.69 -26.33
C LEU A 640 -10.18 25.50 -26.19
N GLY A 641 -10.69 24.27 -26.06
CA GLY A 641 -9.94 23.03 -25.90
C GLY A 641 -9.69 22.64 -24.44
N GLY A 642 -9.42 21.36 -24.18
CA GLY A 642 -9.23 20.76 -22.87
C GLY A 642 -10.01 19.45 -22.73
N THR A 643 -10.10 18.93 -21.50
CA THR A 643 -10.85 17.71 -21.17
C THR A 643 -12.34 17.87 -21.48
N ALA A 644 -12.91 19.05 -21.24
CA ALA A 644 -14.32 19.34 -21.50
C ALA A 644 -14.69 19.20 -22.99
N ASN A 645 -13.86 19.72 -23.91
CA ASN A 645 -14.06 19.52 -25.36
C ASN A 645 -14.00 18.03 -25.74
N GLN A 646 -13.10 17.27 -25.11
CA GLN A 646 -12.96 15.83 -25.37
C GLN A 646 -14.18 15.05 -24.90
N ILE A 647 -14.75 15.39 -23.75
CA ILE A 647 -16.03 14.83 -23.27
C ILE A 647 -17.14 15.13 -24.29
N CYS A 648 -17.29 16.39 -24.71
CA CYS A 648 -18.31 16.78 -25.67
C CYS A 648 -18.18 16.03 -27.00
N ALA A 649 -16.97 15.96 -27.57
CA ALA A 649 -16.69 15.19 -28.78
C ALA A 649 -17.03 13.71 -28.60
N GLY A 650 -16.65 13.11 -27.46
CA GLY A 650 -16.95 11.71 -27.17
C GLY A 650 -18.45 11.42 -26.99
N MET A 651 -19.22 12.40 -26.52
CA MET A 651 -20.70 12.33 -26.51
C MET A 651 -21.32 12.53 -27.90
N GLY A 652 -20.51 12.86 -28.90
CA GLY A 652 -20.91 13.10 -30.28
C GLY A 652 -21.36 14.54 -30.53
N VAL A 653 -20.96 15.51 -29.72
CA VAL A 653 -21.17 16.94 -30.01
C VAL A 653 -20.03 17.41 -30.94
N PRO A 654 -20.32 17.89 -32.16
CA PRO A 654 -19.32 18.51 -33.03
C PRO A 654 -18.66 19.69 -32.32
N VAL A 655 -17.34 19.81 -32.47
CA VAL A 655 -16.54 20.79 -31.75
C VAL A 655 -15.96 21.82 -32.73
N VAL A 656 -16.15 23.09 -32.43
CA VAL A 656 -15.45 24.20 -33.06
C VAL A 656 -14.51 24.82 -32.02
N SER A 657 -13.22 24.88 -32.34
CA SER A 657 -12.20 25.40 -31.43
C SER A 657 -11.26 26.38 -32.12
N ILE A 658 -10.54 27.17 -31.32
CA ILE A 658 -9.54 28.11 -31.84
C ILE A 658 -8.25 27.42 -32.30
N ASP A 659 -7.70 27.82 -33.44
CA ASP A 659 -6.39 27.39 -33.92
C ASP A 659 -5.26 28.14 -33.19
N GLU A 660 -4.78 27.54 -32.11
CA GLU A 660 -3.55 27.95 -31.43
C GLU A 660 -2.53 26.81 -31.40
N LYS A 661 -1.24 27.14 -31.34
CA LYS A 661 -0.13 26.16 -31.37
C LYS A 661 -0.29 25.02 -30.34
N GLY A 662 -0.86 25.31 -29.16
CA GLY A 662 -1.13 24.31 -28.12
C GLY A 662 -2.37 23.43 -28.36
N LYS A 663 -3.31 23.87 -29.21
CA LYS A 663 -4.60 23.22 -29.47
C LYS A 663 -4.56 22.27 -30.67
N ARG A 664 -3.56 22.42 -31.55
CA ARG A 664 -3.25 21.46 -32.64
C ARG A 664 -2.97 20.04 -32.16
N VAL A 665 -2.58 19.86 -30.89
CA VAL A 665 -2.45 18.55 -30.25
C VAL A 665 -3.83 17.92 -30.06
N GLN A 666 -4.83 18.67 -29.61
CA GLN A 666 -6.20 18.17 -29.43
C GLN A 666 -6.82 17.76 -30.76
N LYS A 667 -6.63 18.54 -31.83
CA LYS A 667 -7.11 18.18 -33.17
C LYS A 667 -6.60 16.83 -33.65
N LYS A 668 -5.38 16.42 -33.29
CA LYS A 668 -4.86 15.07 -33.58
C LYS A 668 -5.60 13.97 -32.81
N LEU A 669 -6.04 14.24 -31.58
CA LEU A 669 -6.84 13.30 -30.79
C LEU A 669 -8.27 13.18 -31.34
N LEU A 670 -8.92 14.32 -31.59
CA LEU A 670 -10.34 14.38 -31.97
C LEU A 670 -10.57 14.15 -33.48
N GLY A 671 -9.55 14.32 -34.32
CA GLY A 671 -9.65 14.11 -35.76
C GLY A 671 -10.73 15.00 -36.38
N GLU A 672 -11.63 14.40 -37.16
CA GLU A 672 -12.72 15.12 -37.83
C GLU A 672 -13.83 15.59 -36.88
N ALA A 673 -13.81 15.20 -35.60
CA ALA A 673 -14.80 15.67 -34.64
C ALA A 673 -14.62 17.16 -34.24
N GLU A 674 -13.46 17.74 -34.55
CA GLU A 674 -13.10 19.11 -34.20
C GLU A 674 -12.72 19.94 -35.43
N SER A 675 -13.34 21.09 -35.63
CA SER A 675 -12.88 22.10 -36.59
C SER A 675 -12.04 23.17 -35.88
N LEU A 676 -10.89 23.54 -36.45
CA LEU A 676 -10.01 24.57 -35.91
C LEU A 676 -10.11 25.84 -36.75
N VAL A 677 -10.43 26.96 -36.11
CA VAL A 677 -10.60 28.26 -36.76
C VAL A 677 -9.77 29.35 -36.08
N PRO A 678 -9.29 30.38 -36.80
CA PRO A 678 -8.59 31.49 -36.16
C PRO A 678 -9.47 32.16 -35.10
N ALA A 679 -8.85 32.67 -34.03
CA ALA A 679 -9.54 33.31 -32.89
C ALA A 679 -10.17 34.66 -33.27
N LYS A 680 -11.23 34.62 -34.09
CA LYS A 680 -12.03 35.76 -34.53
C LYS A 680 -13.51 35.39 -34.42
N PRO A 681 -14.37 36.21 -33.78
CA PRO A 681 -15.78 35.92 -33.59
C PRO A 681 -16.53 35.54 -34.88
N ALA A 682 -16.35 36.33 -35.94
CA ALA A 682 -17.01 36.10 -37.22
C ALA A 682 -16.61 34.78 -37.90
N LEU A 683 -15.37 34.32 -37.70
CA LEU A 683 -14.91 33.05 -38.28
C LEU A 683 -15.43 31.84 -37.47
N LEU A 684 -15.47 31.96 -36.15
CA LEU A 684 -16.11 30.98 -35.27
C LEU A 684 -17.60 30.83 -35.64
N ALA A 685 -18.31 31.95 -35.80
CA ALA A 685 -19.72 31.96 -36.15
C ALA A 685 -19.97 31.31 -37.52
N ARG A 686 -19.20 31.70 -38.55
CA ARG A 686 -19.32 31.12 -39.89
C ARG A 686 -19.15 29.60 -39.90
N GLU A 687 -18.16 29.09 -39.17
CA GLU A 687 -17.90 27.65 -39.09
C GLU A 687 -19.03 26.91 -38.35
N VAL A 688 -19.51 27.49 -37.25
CA VAL A 688 -20.66 26.95 -36.51
C VAL A 688 -21.90 26.86 -37.40
N LEU A 689 -22.22 27.93 -38.12
CA LEU A 689 -23.37 27.98 -39.04
C LEU A 689 -23.21 26.99 -40.19
N SER A 690 -21.99 26.84 -40.74
CA SER A 690 -21.68 25.83 -41.76
C SER A 690 -21.97 24.41 -41.27
N ILE A 691 -21.57 24.07 -40.05
CA ILE A 691 -21.79 22.73 -39.47
C ILE A 691 -23.27 22.52 -39.08
N LEU A 692 -23.94 23.55 -38.53
CA LEU A 692 -25.36 23.45 -38.19
C LEU A 692 -26.25 23.32 -39.43
N GLY A 693 -25.87 23.95 -40.53
CA GLY A 693 -26.56 23.91 -41.82
C GLY A 693 -26.36 22.62 -42.62
N ASP A 694 -25.37 21.79 -42.28
CA ASP A 694 -25.07 20.52 -42.95
C ASP A 694 -25.28 19.32 -42.00
N PRO A 695 -26.44 18.64 -42.07
CA PRO A 695 -26.73 17.47 -41.25
C PRO A 695 -25.74 16.31 -41.46
N VAL A 696 -25.21 16.14 -42.68
CA VAL A 696 -24.29 15.04 -43.03
C VAL A 696 -22.93 15.27 -42.40
N LEU A 697 -22.41 16.50 -42.52
CA LEU A 697 -21.18 16.90 -41.84
C LEU A 697 -21.32 16.74 -40.32
N ARG A 698 -22.45 17.21 -39.75
CA ARG A 698 -22.70 17.10 -38.32
C ARG A 698 -22.72 15.66 -37.82
N GLU A 699 -23.38 14.76 -38.54
CA GLU A 699 -23.40 13.33 -38.20
C GLU A 699 -22.01 12.70 -38.31
N SER A 700 -21.26 13.04 -39.37
CA SER A 700 -19.89 12.58 -39.58
C SER A 700 -18.96 13.00 -38.42
N MET A 701 -19.01 14.28 -38.02
CA MET A 701 -18.25 14.80 -36.88
C MET A 701 -18.65 14.10 -35.57
N SER A 702 -19.95 13.88 -35.37
CA SER A 702 -20.49 13.20 -34.18
C SER A 702 -19.98 11.76 -34.09
N ARG A 703 -19.98 11.03 -35.20
CA ARG A 703 -19.46 9.65 -35.29
C ARG A 703 -17.96 9.60 -35.04
N ALA A 704 -17.20 10.49 -35.69
CA ALA A 704 -15.76 10.61 -35.49
C ALA A 704 -15.41 10.85 -34.02
N GLY A 705 -16.17 11.70 -33.32
CA GLY A 705 -15.94 11.98 -31.90
C GLY A 705 -16.13 10.76 -31.00
N ARG A 706 -17.24 10.03 -31.19
CA ARG A 706 -17.55 8.78 -30.46
C ARG A 706 -16.49 7.70 -30.71
N GLU A 707 -16.11 7.48 -31.96
CA GLU A 707 -15.09 6.49 -32.33
C GLU A 707 -13.70 6.85 -31.79
N ARG A 708 -13.32 8.13 -31.85
CA ARG A 708 -12.00 8.59 -31.37
C ARG A 708 -11.88 8.51 -29.86
N MET A 709 -12.93 8.88 -29.13
CA MET A 709 -12.91 8.91 -27.67
C MET A 709 -13.25 7.56 -27.04
N GLY A 710 -14.03 6.72 -27.70
CA GLY A 710 -14.48 5.43 -27.17
C GLY A 710 -15.49 5.59 -26.03
N HIS A 711 -15.69 4.49 -25.29
CA HIS A 711 -16.59 4.43 -24.14
C HIS A 711 -15.86 4.73 -22.82
N GLY A 712 -16.59 5.01 -21.73
CA GLY A 712 -16.08 5.04 -20.35
C GLY A 712 -15.87 3.62 -19.78
N GLY A 713 -15.58 3.49 -18.49
CA GLY A 713 -15.44 2.22 -17.78
C GLY A 713 -14.02 1.91 -17.28
N ALA A 714 -13.04 2.80 -17.49
CA ALA A 714 -11.67 2.56 -17.04
C ALA A 714 -11.58 2.66 -15.51
N VAL A 715 -12.30 3.61 -14.91
CA VAL A 715 -12.39 3.78 -13.45
C VAL A 715 -12.98 2.53 -12.80
N ASP A 716 -14.12 2.04 -13.30
CA ASP A 716 -14.78 0.86 -12.73
C ASP A 716 -13.93 -0.40 -12.89
N ALA A 717 -13.28 -0.59 -14.04
CA ALA A 717 -12.34 -1.70 -14.25
C ALA A 717 -11.13 -1.65 -13.30
N LEU A 718 -10.66 -0.46 -12.93
CA LEU A 718 -9.59 -0.29 -11.95
C LEU A 718 -10.08 -0.63 -10.54
N VAL A 719 -11.29 -0.21 -10.17
CA VAL A 719 -11.91 -0.56 -8.89
C VAL A 719 -12.08 -2.09 -8.76
N GLU A 720 -12.48 -2.78 -9.82
CA GLU A 720 -12.53 -4.26 -9.85
C GLU A 720 -11.13 -4.88 -9.71
N TYR A 721 -10.14 -4.36 -10.45
CA TYR A 721 -8.76 -4.82 -10.30
C TYR A 721 -8.22 -4.65 -8.87
N ALA A 722 -8.54 -3.53 -8.21
CA ALA A 722 -8.17 -3.31 -6.82
C ALA A 722 -8.86 -4.34 -5.90
N SER A 723 -10.15 -4.59 -6.14
CA SER A 723 -10.95 -5.56 -5.38
C SER A 723 -10.37 -6.97 -5.46
N GLU A 724 -10.18 -7.49 -6.67
CA GLU A 724 -9.90 -8.91 -6.92
C GLU A 724 -8.39 -9.22 -6.91
N VAL A 725 -7.57 -8.40 -7.58
CA VAL A 725 -6.16 -8.71 -7.79
C VAL A 725 -5.28 -8.11 -6.70
N LEU A 726 -5.60 -6.89 -6.26
CA LEU A 726 -4.88 -6.26 -5.15
C LEU A 726 -5.45 -6.66 -3.79
N GLY A 727 -6.48 -7.52 -3.75
CA GLY A 727 -7.03 -8.09 -2.52
C GLY A 727 -7.73 -7.08 -1.60
N TRP A 728 -8.26 -5.98 -2.15
CA TRP A 728 -8.93 -4.96 -1.35
C TRP A 728 -10.23 -5.44 -0.71
N ALA A 729 -10.96 -6.34 -1.38
CA ALA A 729 -12.13 -6.99 -0.78
C ALA A 729 -11.74 -7.76 0.49
N LYS A 730 -10.75 -8.66 0.40
CA LYS A 730 -10.25 -9.41 1.56
C LYS A 730 -9.74 -8.51 2.69
N ARG A 731 -8.99 -7.46 2.35
CA ARG A 731 -8.49 -6.48 3.33
C ARG A 731 -9.62 -5.75 4.05
N HIS A 732 -10.65 -5.35 3.32
CA HIS A 732 -11.84 -4.72 3.88
C HIS A 732 -12.60 -5.66 4.82
N ASP A 733 -12.80 -6.92 4.41
CA ASP A 733 -13.52 -7.93 5.19
C ASP A 733 -12.78 -8.33 6.47
N VAL A 734 -11.45 -8.51 6.39
CA VAL A 734 -10.59 -8.78 7.55
C VAL A 734 -10.63 -7.61 8.52
N PHE A 735 -10.52 -6.37 8.03
CA PHE A 735 -10.60 -5.19 8.89
C PHE A 735 -11.95 -5.10 9.59
N ARG A 736 -13.06 -5.24 8.87
CA ARG A 736 -14.42 -5.23 9.44
C ARG A 736 -14.58 -6.27 10.55
N THR A 737 -14.23 -7.52 10.25
CA THR A 737 -14.40 -8.62 11.20
C THR A 737 -13.53 -8.43 12.44
N PHE A 738 -12.28 -7.98 12.25
CA PHE A 738 -11.37 -7.77 13.38
C PHE A 738 -11.69 -6.50 14.17
N SER A 739 -12.24 -5.45 13.56
CA SER A 739 -12.71 -4.27 14.28
C SER A 739 -13.90 -4.59 15.18
N ASP A 740 -14.86 -5.37 14.68
CA ASP A 740 -16.02 -5.81 15.47
C ASP A 740 -15.58 -6.66 16.68
N PHE A 741 -14.58 -7.53 16.48
CA PHE A 741 -13.95 -8.30 17.56
C PHE A 741 -13.24 -7.40 18.58
N ALA A 742 -12.51 -6.39 18.12
CA ALA A 742 -11.80 -5.43 18.97
C ALA A 742 -12.76 -4.61 19.85
N GLU A 743 -13.91 -4.21 19.31
CA GLU A 743 -14.98 -3.51 20.03
C GLU A 743 -15.65 -4.42 21.07
N THR A 744 -15.99 -5.65 20.68
CA THR A 744 -16.66 -6.62 21.58
C THR A 744 -15.80 -7.00 22.79
N LYS A 745 -14.49 -7.22 22.59
CA LYS A 745 -13.55 -7.40 23.71
C LYS A 745 -13.39 -6.14 24.56
N GLY A 746 -13.73 -4.97 24.03
CA GLY A 746 -13.76 -3.70 24.75
C GLY A 746 -14.97 -3.55 25.68
N ASP A 747 -16.12 -4.13 25.33
CA ASP A 747 -17.38 -3.98 26.07
C ASP A 747 -17.58 -5.03 27.17
N LEU A 748 -17.05 -6.25 27.02
CA LEU A 748 -17.17 -7.36 27.99
C LEU A 748 -16.41 -7.14 29.33
N ALA A 749 -15.76 -5.99 29.52
CA ALA A 749 -14.96 -5.66 30.70
C ALA A 749 -15.46 -4.43 31.47
N ASN A 750 -16.63 -3.88 31.10
CA ASN A 750 -17.31 -2.79 31.82
C ASN A 750 -18.40 -3.31 32.76
#